data_AF-A0A7V3PX01-F1
#
_entry.id   AF-A0A7V3PX01-F1
#
_cell.length_a   1.000
_cell.length_b   1.000
_cell.length_c   1.000
_cell.angle_alpha   90.00
_cell.angle_beta   90.00
_cell.angle_gamma   90.00
#
_symmetry.space_group_name_H-M   'P 1'
#
loop_
_entity.id
_entity.type
_entity.pdbx_description
1 polymer ?
#
loop_
_entity_poly.entity_id
_entity_poly.type
_entity_poly.pdbx_seq_one_letter_code
_entity_poly.pdbx_strand_id
1 'polypeptide(L)'
;MFLTKGHKDERRRYIRLGTVFPVQFRLVSPEGKRFLSEWMQGFTDNVGKGGICLTIHHLNPEIAQLMRSSSELLFLLEIEMPIFKKPVSATAKKVWMREIPSEANGYLVGLSYQQIGRSQNAEIMRYARMKRLFVPGLLVILGVLLVTLIYKNYEVDLANWRNRMLSEGLRQVTLEAALAKRQIIKLKEEEKGLREKLARIQSNLKSLEDELKLRQQNDAETKRVLQYISEIVQKKAEFEQKIISLQRSYANLNQEAGRLDTKKSSLKKETVDTLYHWLATHQNPRTGLVASFEGDGDITDWAFIYDQSLACQAFILYGDFNRAAKILDFFAGQAKRIDGRFVNAYYVKDGLPAEYIVHTGPNIWVGIAALQYTSKTKDKKYLGLAEEIAQSLLHLQRQDNEGGLRGGPNTPWYSTEHNLDAYAFFNMLERMTGKEVYTEAKEKVLNWLRMHAYDRPDIPVLRGRGDSTIATDTYAWSIAALGPEKLQQLNMDPDEIIAFAEKSCVVETDFVRPDGSTIKVKGFDFAPQRHVARGGVVSVEWTAQMCVAYQIMMDFCQRKGLFQKAREYEEKADFYLAELSRMMISSLSPTGQGQGCLPYASQEAVDTGHGWRTPKGKATGSVAATAYAFFAYLNYNPLQLKK
;
A
#
# COMPACT_ATOMS: atom_id res chain seq x y z
N MET A 1 -33.66 -29.52 0.38
CA MET A 1 -34.86 -30.40 0.49
C MET A 1 -36.10 -29.53 0.69
N PHE A 2 -36.61 -28.92 -0.39
CA PHE A 2 -37.96 -28.36 -0.44
C PHE A 2 -38.59 -28.93 -1.70
N LEU A 3 -39.38 -29.99 -1.49
CA LEU A 3 -40.06 -30.74 -2.54
C LEU A 3 -41.08 -29.84 -3.23
N THR A 4 -40.83 -29.58 -4.50
CA THR A 4 -41.79 -29.04 -5.47
C THR A 4 -42.99 -29.98 -5.53
N LYS A 5 -44.07 -29.65 -4.82
CA LYS A 5 -45.39 -30.23 -5.07
C LYS A 5 -45.77 -29.90 -6.50
N GLY A 6 -45.94 -30.95 -7.32
CA GLY A 6 -46.30 -30.85 -8.73
C GLY A 6 -47.53 -29.98 -8.94
N HIS A 7 -47.34 -28.91 -9.72
CA HIS A 7 -48.45 -28.19 -10.33
C HIS A 7 -49.03 -29.11 -11.42
N LYS A 8 -50.21 -29.68 -11.15
CA LYS A 8 -51.13 -30.15 -12.20
C LYS A 8 -51.27 -29.03 -13.24
N ASP A 9 -51.20 -29.39 -14.52
CA ASP A 9 -51.36 -28.52 -15.69
C ASP A 9 -52.25 -27.30 -15.43
N GLU A 10 -51.60 -26.15 -15.24
CA GLU A 10 -52.29 -24.88 -15.06
C GLU A 10 -52.86 -24.42 -16.40
N ARG A 11 -54.08 -24.86 -16.74
CA ARG A 11 -54.80 -24.48 -17.98
C ARG A 11 -55.18 -22.98 -18.07
N ARG A 12 -54.70 -22.12 -17.15
CA ARG A 12 -55.10 -20.71 -17.01
C ARG A 12 -54.28 -19.82 -17.95
N ARG A 13 -54.95 -18.99 -18.76
CA ARG A 13 -54.31 -17.98 -19.65
C ARG A 13 -54.01 -16.64 -18.93
N TYR A 14 -54.04 -16.60 -17.60
CA TYR A 14 -53.92 -15.39 -16.78
C TYR A 14 -52.61 -15.39 -15.97
N ILE A 15 -51.99 -14.22 -15.82
CA ILE A 15 -50.91 -13.93 -14.87
C ILE A 15 -51.58 -13.40 -13.60
N ARG A 16 -51.43 -14.12 -12.49
CA ARG A 16 -51.87 -13.65 -11.19
C ARG A 16 -50.88 -12.63 -10.62
N LEU A 17 -51.39 -11.50 -10.18
CA LEU A 17 -50.65 -10.39 -9.61
C LEU A 17 -50.73 -10.44 -8.09
N GLY A 18 -49.66 -10.02 -7.40
CA GLY A 18 -49.67 -9.82 -5.95
C GLY A 18 -50.39 -8.55 -5.49
N THR A 19 -51.00 -7.80 -6.41
CA THR A 19 -51.72 -6.54 -6.19
C THR A 19 -53.01 -6.55 -7.02
N VAL A 20 -54.09 -5.99 -6.48
CA VAL A 20 -55.35 -5.81 -7.19
C VAL A 20 -55.38 -4.51 -7.99
N PHE A 21 -56.01 -4.52 -9.16
CA PHE A 21 -56.35 -3.32 -9.93
C PHE A 21 -57.83 -2.98 -9.75
N PRO A 22 -58.18 -1.72 -9.46
CA PRO A 22 -59.55 -1.27 -9.59
C PRO A 22 -60.01 -1.37 -11.04
N VAL A 23 -61.21 -1.89 -11.24
CA VAL A 23 -61.86 -1.97 -12.53
C VAL A 23 -63.26 -1.40 -12.37
N GLN A 24 -63.52 -0.28 -13.03
CA GLN A 24 -64.89 0.19 -13.18
C GLN A 24 -65.52 -0.58 -14.33
N PHE A 25 -66.76 -1.02 -14.18
CA PHE A 25 -67.48 -1.72 -15.23
C PHE A 25 -68.95 -1.34 -15.28
N ARG A 26 -69.54 -1.43 -16.47
CA ARG A 26 -70.99 -1.32 -16.67
C ARG A 26 -71.48 -2.33 -17.70
N LEU A 27 -72.73 -2.75 -17.56
CA LEU A 27 -73.38 -3.70 -18.46
C LEU A 27 -74.03 -2.96 -19.62
N VAL A 28 -73.87 -3.51 -20.82
CA VAL A 28 -74.44 -2.98 -22.05
C VAL A 28 -75.21 -4.09 -22.75
N SER A 29 -76.29 -3.73 -23.46
CA SER A 29 -77.05 -4.66 -24.28
C SER A 29 -76.15 -5.34 -25.32
N PRO A 30 -76.52 -6.54 -25.82
CA PRO A 30 -75.74 -7.26 -26.82
C PRO A 30 -75.43 -6.45 -28.09
N GLU A 31 -76.30 -5.50 -28.44
CA GLU A 31 -76.19 -4.58 -29.57
C GLU A 31 -75.32 -3.34 -29.28
N GLY A 32 -74.88 -3.16 -28.03
CA GLY A 32 -74.01 -2.06 -27.61
C GLY A 32 -74.71 -0.70 -27.45
N LYS A 33 -76.05 -0.63 -27.62
CA LYS A 33 -76.80 0.63 -27.73
C LYS A 33 -77.47 1.12 -26.44
N ARG A 34 -77.70 0.24 -25.47
CA ARG A 34 -78.38 0.57 -24.21
C ARG A 34 -77.54 0.16 -23.01
N PHE A 35 -77.33 1.10 -22.07
CA PHE A 35 -76.73 0.80 -20.77
C PHE A 35 -77.77 0.08 -19.89
N LEU A 36 -77.38 -1.07 -19.35
CA LEU A 36 -78.21 -1.92 -18.50
C LEU A 36 -77.86 -1.76 -17.02
N SER A 37 -76.79 -1.01 -16.71
CA SER A 37 -76.40 -0.66 -15.35
C SER A 37 -75.68 0.69 -15.34
N GLU A 38 -75.66 1.32 -14.17
CA GLU A 38 -74.69 2.36 -13.83
C GLU A 38 -73.26 1.77 -13.76
N TRP A 39 -72.27 2.65 -13.63
CA TRP A 39 -70.90 2.24 -13.34
C TRP A 39 -70.79 1.60 -11.96
N MET A 40 -70.23 0.41 -11.94
CA MET A 40 -69.96 -0.37 -10.74
C MET A 40 -68.46 -0.60 -10.61
N GLN A 41 -68.01 -0.92 -9.40
CA GLN A 41 -66.61 -1.16 -9.11
C GLN A 41 -66.35 -2.63 -8.84
N GLY A 42 -65.26 -3.14 -9.40
CA GLY A 42 -64.69 -4.42 -9.06
C GLY A 42 -63.17 -4.35 -9.03
N PHE A 43 -62.54 -5.48 -8.79
CA PHE A 43 -61.09 -5.60 -8.69
C PHE A 43 -60.58 -6.77 -9.53
N THR A 44 -59.36 -6.69 -10.04
CA THR A 44 -58.71 -7.84 -10.66
C THR A 44 -57.28 -8.01 -10.18
N ASP A 45 -56.95 -9.22 -9.73
CA ASP A 45 -55.58 -9.69 -9.52
C ASP A 45 -55.16 -10.69 -10.62
N ASN A 46 -55.96 -10.88 -11.67
CA ASN A 46 -55.78 -11.92 -12.68
C ASN A 46 -55.95 -11.34 -14.09
N VAL A 47 -54.83 -11.08 -14.76
CA VAL A 47 -54.81 -10.45 -16.10
C VAL A 47 -54.22 -11.39 -17.15
N GLY A 48 -54.88 -11.50 -18.30
CA GLY A 48 -54.45 -12.36 -19.40
C GLY A 48 -54.53 -11.64 -20.73
N LYS A 49 -53.82 -12.17 -21.75
CA LYS A 49 -53.76 -11.55 -23.09
C LYS A 49 -55.15 -11.37 -23.73
N GLY A 50 -56.11 -12.23 -23.36
CA GLY A 50 -57.47 -12.24 -23.92
C GLY A 50 -58.57 -11.94 -22.91
N GLY A 51 -58.27 -11.48 -21.70
CA GLY A 51 -59.30 -11.21 -20.68
C GLY A 51 -58.79 -10.97 -19.27
N ILE A 52 -59.71 -10.81 -18.31
CA ILE A 52 -59.43 -10.68 -16.87
C ILE A 52 -60.40 -11.53 -16.05
N CYS A 53 -60.05 -11.81 -14.80
CA CYS A 53 -61.02 -12.26 -13.80
C CYS A 53 -61.38 -11.08 -12.90
N LEU A 54 -62.64 -10.68 -12.93
CA LEU A 54 -63.18 -9.58 -12.14
C LEU A 54 -63.79 -10.11 -10.84
N THR A 55 -63.37 -9.55 -9.72
CA THR A 55 -63.92 -9.79 -8.38
C THR A 55 -64.83 -8.63 -8.03
N ILE A 56 -66.07 -8.91 -7.66
CA ILE A 56 -67.06 -7.90 -7.29
C ILE A 56 -67.57 -8.22 -5.90
N HIS A 57 -67.45 -7.25 -5.00
CA HIS A 57 -67.98 -7.33 -3.64
C HIS A 57 -69.34 -6.63 -3.62
N HIS A 58 -70.35 -7.28 -3.03
CA HIS A 58 -71.69 -6.71 -2.84
C HIS A 58 -72.43 -6.30 -4.13
N LEU A 59 -72.57 -7.23 -5.07
CA LEU A 59 -73.35 -7.00 -6.30
C LEU A 59 -74.86 -6.97 -6.02
N ASN A 60 -75.59 -6.01 -6.57
CA ASN A 60 -77.05 -5.96 -6.47
C ASN A 60 -77.68 -7.28 -7.00
N PRO A 61 -78.55 -7.97 -6.24
CA PRO A 61 -79.18 -9.23 -6.65
C PRO A 61 -79.86 -9.20 -8.03
N GLU A 62 -80.49 -8.09 -8.43
CA GLU A 62 -81.15 -7.95 -9.73
C GLU A 62 -80.12 -7.98 -10.88
N ILE A 63 -79.01 -7.27 -10.70
CA ILE A 63 -77.89 -7.24 -11.65
C ILE A 63 -77.17 -8.60 -11.65
N ALA A 64 -77.04 -9.25 -10.50
CA ALA A 64 -76.47 -10.59 -10.40
C ALA A 64 -77.32 -11.62 -11.15
N GLN A 65 -78.65 -11.53 -11.05
CA GLN A 65 -79.57 -12.39 -11.80
C GLN A 65 -79.48 -12.14 -13.31
N LEU A 66 -79.41 -10.87 -13.73
CA LEU A 66 -79.20 -10.48 -15.14
C LEU A 66 -77.88 -11.04 -15.68
N MET A 67 -76.80 -10.91 -14.90
CA MET A 67 -75.49 -11.47 -15.24
C MET A 67 -75.47 -13.00 -15.27
N ARG A 68 -76.38 -13.70 -14.57
CA ARG A 68 -76.50 -15.16 -14.68
C ARG A 68 -77.32 -15.58 -15.90
N SER A 69 -78.48 -14.95 -16.11
CA SER A 69 -79.46 -15.36 -17.11
C SER A 69 -79.01 -15.07 -18.56
N SER A 70 -78.19 -14.05 -18.76
CA SER A 70 -77.79 -13.61 -20.10
C SER A 70 -76.32 -13.93 -20.39
N SER A 71 -76.07 -14.76 -21.41
CA SER A 71 -74.71 -15.09 -21.89
C SER A 71 -74.12 -14.04 -22.83
N GLU A 72 -74.96 -13.25 -23.51
CA GLU A 72 -74.55 -12.28 -24.55
C GLU A 72 -74.29 -10.85 -24.04
N LEU A 73 -74.21 -10.65 -22.72
CA LEU A 73 -73.96 -9.33 -22.14
C LEU A 73 -72.55 -8.82 -22.45
N LEU A 74 -72.47 -7.53 -22.80
CA LEU A 74 -71.21 -6.82 -22.97
C LEU A 74 -70.86 -6.05 -21.70
N PHE A 75 -69.59 -6.13 -21.32
CA PHE A 75 -68.98 -5.43 -20.21
C PHE A 75 -68.11 -4.33 -20.77
N LEU A 76 -68.43 -3.08 -20.49
CA LEU A 76 -67.52 -1.97 -20.75
C LEU A 76 -66.69 -1.75 -19.48
N LEU A 77 -65.37 -1.87 -19.63
CA LEU A 77 -64.39 -1.89 -18.55
C LEU A 77 -63.49 -0.66 -18.62
N GLU A 78 -63.20 -0.06 -17.49
CA GLU A 78 -62.12 0.90 -17.28
C GLU A 78 -61.18 0.38 -16.20
N ILE A 79 -60.02 -0.12 -16.64
CA ILE A 79 -59.02 -0.73 -15.76
C ILE A 79 -58.04 0.35 -15.33
N GLU A 80 -58.08 0.69 -14.05
CA GLU A 80 -57.17 1.66 -13.47
C GLU A 80 -55.83 0.99 -13.14
N MET A 81 -54.75 1.56 -13.66
CA MET A 81 -53.40 1.03 -13.47
C MET A 81 -52.50 2.10 -12.83
N PRO A 82 -51.68 1.75 -11.83
CA PRO A 82 -50.87 2.73 -11.09
C PRO A 82 -49.90 3.57 -11.94
N ILE A 83 -49.49 3.06 -13.10
CA ILE A 83 -48.50 3.72 -13.98
C ILE A 83 -49.17 4.59 -15.05
N PHE A 84 -50.48 4.43 -15.28
CA PHE A 84 -51.18 5.11 -16.36
C PHE A 84 -51.99 6.29 -15.83
N LYS A 85 -51.79 7.47 -16.44
CA LYS A 85 -52.60 8.67 -16.14
C LYS A 85 -54.05 8.54 -16.58
N LYS A 86 -54.38 7.58 -17.46
CA LYS A 86 -55.74 7.33 -17.96
C LYS A 86 -56.07 5.83 -17.83
N PRO A 87 -57.31 5.46 -17.44
CA PRO A 87 -57.75 4.07 -17.39
C PRO A 87 -57.64 3.38 -18.76
N VAL A 88 -57.39 2.06 -18.75
CA VAL A 88 -57.45 1.24 -19.97
C VAL A 88 -58.90 0.83 -20.22
N SER A 89 -59.48 1.35 -21.30
CA SER A 89 -60.84 1.00 -21.72
C SER A 89 -60.86 -0.29 -22.53
N ALA A 90 -61.76 -1.22 -22.18
CA ALA A 90 -61.94 -2.47 -22.90
C ALA A 90 -63.42 -2.89 -22.93
N THR A 91 -63.81 -3.61 -23.98
CA THR A 91 -65.12 -4.28 -24.04
C THR A 91 -64.91 -5.78 -23.92
N ALA A 92 -65.65 -6.45 -23.06
CA ALA A 92 -65.50 -7.88 -22.77
C ALA A 92 -66.85 -8.61 -22.73
N LYS A 93 -66.83 -9.93 -22.92
CA LYS A 93 -67.97 -10.83 -22.69
C LYS A 93 -67.72 -11.71 -21.46
N LYS A 94 -68.80 -12.04 -20.75
CA LYS A 94 -68.79 -13.01 -19.65
C LYS A 94 -68.58 -14.42 -20.20
N VAL A 95 -67.56 -15.10 -19.71
CA VAL A 95 -67.27 -16.52 -20.00
C VAL A 95 -67.82 -17.43 -18.91
N TRP A 96 -67.69 -17.02 -17.65
CA TRP A 96 -68.22 -17.75 -16.49
C TRP A 96 -68.43 -16.81 -15.31
N MET A 97 -69.26 -17.20 -14.35
CA MET A 97 -69.53 -16.48 -13.12
C MET A 97 -69.68 -17.48 -11.97
N ARG A 98 -69.10 -17.18 -10.80
CA ARG A 98 -69.14 -18.02 -9.61
C ARG A 98 -69.31 -17.17 -8.35
N GLU A 99 -70.15 -17.62 -7.42
CA GLU A 99 -70.30 -17.02 -6.09
C GLU A 99 -69.05 -17.23 -5.23
N ILE A 100 -68.71 -16.22 -4.41
CA ILE A 100 -67.65 -16.30 -3.41
C ILE A 100 -68.29 -16.83 -2.12
N PRO A 101 -67.97 -18.06 -1.67
CA PRO A 101 -68.68 -18.68 -0.54
C PRO A 101 -68.59 -17.92 0.78
N SER A 102 -67.55 -17.10 0.94
CA SER A 102 -67.25 -16.35 2.16
C SER A 102 -67.85 -14.94 2.21
N GLU A 103 -68.53 -14.48 1.15
CA GLU A 103 -69.03 -13.10 1.06
C GLU A 103 -70.46 -13.05 0.50
N ALA A 104 -71.38 -12.45 1.26
CA ALA A 104 -72.75 -12.24 0.82
C ALA A 104 -72.78 -11.32 -0.41
N ASN A 105 -73.36 -11.81 -1.51
CA ASN A 105 -73.39 -11.15 -2.83
C ASN A 105 -72.01 -10.86 -3.44
N GLY A 106 -70.99 -11.64 -3.09
CA GLY A 106 -69.66 -11.60 -3.72
C GLY A 106 -69.56 -12.54 -4.93
N TYR A 107 -68.94 -12.07 -6.03
CA TYR A 107 -68.81 -12.83 -7.27
C TYR A 107 -67.43 -12.75 -7.92
N LEU A 108 -67.00 -13.86 -8.49
CA LEU A 108 -65.91 -13.94 -9.46
C LEU A 108 -66.47 -14.11 -10.87
N VAL A 109 -66.04 -13.25 -11.78
CA VAL A 109 -66.52 -13.21 -13.16
C VAL A 109 -65.34 -13.31 -14.11
N GLY A 110 -65.29 -14.37 -14.90
CA GLY A 110 -64.33 -14.50 -15.99
C GLY A 110 -64.77 -13.72 -17.21
N LEU A 111 -63.98 -12.74 -17.63
CA LEU A 111 -64.26 -11.87 -18.77
C LEU A 111 -63.25 -12.10 -19.89
N SER A 112 -63.71 -12.20 -21.14
CA SER A 112 -62.84 -12.25 -22.32
C SER A 112 -63.01 -11.00 -23.17
N TYR A 113 -61.90 -10.34 -23.49
CA TYR A 113 -61.88 -9.12 -24.29
C TYR A 113 -62.41 -9.36 -25.70
N GLN A 114 -63.42 -8.59 -26.10
CA GLN A 114 -63.88 -8.44 -27.48
C GLN A 114 -63.07 -7.35 -28.19
N GLN A 115 -62.87 -6.21 -27.52
CA GLN A 115 -62.11 -5.08 -28.05
C GLN A 115 -61.25 -4.47 -26.94
N ILE A 116 -59.96 -4.34 -27.21
CA ILE A 116 -59.00 -3.62 -26.37
C ILE A 116 -57.90 -3.07 -27.27
N GLY A 117 -57.41 -1.87 -26.99
CA GLY A 117 -56.29 -1.29 -27.75
C GLY A 117 -55.07 -2.22 -27.69
N ARG A 118 -54.47 -2.54 -28.84
CA ARG A 118 -53.31 -3.46 -28.92
C ARG A 118 -52.13 -2.97 -28.06
N SER A 119 -51.86 -1.66 -28.07
CA SER A 119 -50.80 -1.04 -27.24
C SER A 119 -51.12 -1.18 -25.75
N GLN A 120 -52.34 -0.83 -25.34
CA GLN A 120 -52.78 -0.86 -23.94
C GLN A 120 -52.81 -2.29 -23.37
N ASN A 121 -53.22 -3.29 -24.18
CA ASN A 121 -53.16 -4.69 -23.76
C ASN A 121 -51.71 -5.20 -23.64
N ALA A 122 -50.83 -4.83 -24.58
CA ALA A 122 -49.42 -5.18 -24.49
C ALA A 122 -48.75 -4.58 -23.24
N GLU A 123 -49.15 -3.37 -22.87
CA GLU A 123 -48.73 -2.66 -21.66
C GLU A 123 -49.19 -3.33 -20.36
N ILE A 124 -50.46 -3.73 -20.26
CA ILE A 124 -50.99 -4.52 -19.13
C ILE A 124 -50.16 -5.80 -18.97
N MET A 125 -49.92 -6.51 -20.07
CA MET A 125 -49.14 -7.75 -20.06
C MET A 125 -47.66 -7.52 -19.72
N ARG A 126 -47.07 -6.39 -20.15
CA ARG A 126 -45.69 -6.02 -19.80
C ARG A 126 -45.58 -5.76 -18.30
N TYR A 127 -46.51 -5.01 -17.72
CA TYR A 127 -46.55 -4.76 -16.29
C TYR A 127 -46.72 -6.07 -15.49
N ALA A 128 -47.63 -6.93 -15.92
CA ALA A 128 -47.88 -8.21 -15.27
C ALA A 128 -46.65 -9.14 -15.28
N ARG A 129 -45.96 -9.24 -16.42
CA ARG A 129 -44.71 -10.00 -16.54
C ARG A 129 -43.59 -9.39 -15.70
N MET A 130 -43.46 -8.07 -15.72
CA MET A 130 -42.46 -7.35 -14.93
C MET A 130 -42.65 -7.61 -13.43
N LYS A 131 -43.87 -7.52 -12.90
CA LYS A 131 -44.16 -7.82 -11.48
C LYS A 131 -43.89 -9.28 -11.11
N ARG A 132 -44.18 -10.24 -12.00
CA ARG A 132 -43.89 -11.66 -11.77
C ARG A 132 -42.38 -11.96 -11.78
N LEU A 133 -41.63 -11.31 -12.68
CA LEU A 133 -40.19 -11.51 -12.82
C LEU A 133 -39.36 -10.65 -11.86
N PHE A 134 -39.97 -9.64 -11.22
CA PHE A 134 -39.28 -8.73 -10.31
C PHE A 134 -38.61 -9.45 -9.13
N VAL A 135 -39.35 -10.32 -8.43
CA VAL A 135 -38.80 -11.02 -7.26
C VAL A 135 -37.70 -12.02 -7.63
N PRO A 136 -37.87 -12.92 -8.62
CA PRO A 136 -36.77 -13.78 -9.09
C PRO A 136 -35.56 -12.97 -9.61
N GLY A 137 -35.81 -11.89 -10.36
CA GLY A 137 -34.74 -11.02 -10.87
C GLY A 137 -33.95 -10.34 -9.76
N LEU A 138 -34.63 -9.84 -8.72
CA LEU A 138 -34.00 -9.26 -7.54
C LEU A 138 -33.14 -10.29 -6.79
N LEU A 139 -33.63 -11.53 -6.64
CA LEU A 139 -32.87 -12.61 -5.99
C LEU A 139 -31.62 -12.99 -6.78
N VAL A 140 -31.67 -13.00 -8.12
CA VAL A 140 -30.47 -13.22 -8.94
C VAL A 140 -29.47 -12.07 -8.75
N ILE A 141 -29.92 -10.82 -8.78
CA ILE A 141 -29.04 -9.65 -8.56
C ILE A 141 -28.38 -9.73 -7.18
N LEU A 142 -29.16 -10.01 -6.13
CA LEU A 142 -28.64 -10.20 -4.77
C LEU A 142 -27.65 -11.37 -4.69
N GLY A 143 -27.93 -12.48 -5.38
CA GLY A 143 -27.03 -13.63 -5.47
C GLY A 143 -25.70 -13.28 -6.13
N VAL A 144 -25.73 -12.54 -7.26
CA VAL A 144 -24.52 -12.08 -7.95
C VAL A 144 -23.72 -11.11 -7.08
N LEU A 145 -24.40 -10.17 -6.40
CA LEU A 145 -23.75 -9.25 -5.46
C LEU A 145 -23.08 -9.99 -4.30
N LEU A 146 -23.76 -11.00 -3.75
CA LEU A 146 -23.21 -11.83 -2.67
C LEU A 146 -21.98 -12.63 -3.13
N VAL A 147 -22.05 -13.28 -4.29
CA VAL A 147 -20.90 -14.01 -4.87
C VAL A 147 -19.73 -13.06 -5.13
N THR A 148 -20.00 -11.86 -5.66
CA THR A 148 -18.97 -10.84 -5.89
C THR A 148 -18.31 -10.39 -4.58
N LEU A 149 -19.10 -10.20 -3.52
CA LEU A 149 -18.60 -9.84 -2.19
C LEU A 149 -17.73 -10.95 -1.59
N ILE A 150 -18.19 -12.21 -1.66
CA ILE A 150 -17.43 -13.38 -1.18
C ILE A 150 -16.10 -13.51 -1.95
N TYR A 151 -16.13 -13.36 -3.27
CA TYR A 151 -14.94 -13.41 -4.11
C TYR A 151 -13.93 -12.31 -3.73
N LYS A 152 -14.39 -11.06 -3.55
CA LYS A 152 -13.53 -9.95 -3.13
C LYS A 152 -12.88 -10.19 -1.76
N ASN A 153 -13.65 -10.68 -0.78
CA ASN A 153 -13.10 -11.00 0.53
C ASN A 153 -12.05 -12.12 0.44
N TYR A 154 -12.31 -13.16 -0.35
CA TYR A 154 -11.36 -14.24 -0.58
C TYR A 154 -10.05 -13.75 -1.24
N GLU A 155 -10.13 -12.85 -2.21
CA GLU A 155 -8.97 -12.25 -2.88
C GLU A 155 -8.10 -11.44 -1.90
N VAL A 156 -8.73 -10.65 -1.03
CA VAL A 156 -8.04 -9.89 0.03
C VAL A 156 -7.38 -10.84 1.05
N ASP A 157 -8.08 -11.88 1.49
CA ASP A 157 -7.53 -12.87 2.43
C ASP A 157 -6.33 -13.62 1.83
N LEU A 158 -6.43 -14.00 0.55
CA LEU A 158 -5.34 -14.65 -0.18
C LEU A 158 -4.13 -13.72 -0.30
N ALA A 159 -4.35 -12.44 -0.59
CA ALA A 159 -3.27 -11.46 -0.68
C ALA A 159 -2.60 -11.21 0.70
N ASN A 160 -3.40 -11.08 1.76
CA ASN A 160 -2.93 -11.03 3.15
C ASN A 160 -2.08 -12.26 3.52
N TRP A 161 -2.47 -13.45 3.07
CA TRP A 161 -1.70 -14.66 3.30
C TRP A 161 -0.37 -14.65 2.53
N ARG A 162 -0.37 -14.25 1.25
CA ARG A 162 0.85 -14.13 0.43
C ARG A 162 1.85 -13.14 1.03
N ASN A 163 1.39 -11.95 1.40
CA ASN A 163 2.23 -10.92 2.01
C ASN A 163 2.85 -11.43 3.33
N ARG A 164 2.09 -12.16 4.15
CA ARG A 164 2.62 -12.79 5.38
C ARG A 164 3.70 -13.83 5.11
N MET A 165 3.46 -14.72 4.15
CA MET A 165 4.44 -15.74 3.77
C MET A 165 5.73 -15.14 3.22
N LEU A 166 5.60 -14.07 2.43
CA LEU A 166 6.73 -13.32 1.88
C LEU A 166 7.57 -12.69 2.99
N SER A 167 6.94 -11.97 3.92
CA SER A 167 7.64 -11.32 5.04
C SER A 167 8.29 -12.32 5.99
N GLU A 168 7.59 -13.39 6.37
CA GLU A 168 8.15 -14.40 7.27
C GLU A 168 9.30 -15.18 6.61
N GLY A 169 9.13 -15.54 5.33
CA GLY A 169 10.17 -16.18 4.54
C GLY A 169 11.42 -15.31 4.41
N LEU A 170 11.26 -14.01 4.15
CA LEU A 170 12.38 -13.07 4.03
C LEU A 170 13.13 -12.93 5.35
N ARG A 171 12.40 -12.81 6.47
CA ARG A 171 12.97 -12.72 7.81
C ARG A 171 13.77 -13.96 8.18
N GLN A 172 13.16 -15.14 7.99
CA GLN A 172 13.80 -16.41 8.32
C GLN A 172 15.10 -16.59 7.53
N VAL A 173 15.04 -16.39 6.21
CA VAL A 173 16.22 -16.53 5.34
C VAL A 173 17.30 -15.49 5.70
N THR A 174 16.92 -14.28 6.07
CA THR A 174 17.87 -13.24 6.49
C THR A 174 18.58 -13.62 7.78
N LEU A 175 17.86 -14.15 8.77
CA LEU A 175 18.44 -14.63 10.02
C LEU A 175 19.37 -15.83 9.79
N GLU A 176 18.92 -16.82 9.00
CA GLU A 176 19.72 -18.00 8.65
C GLU A 176 21.00 -17.63 7.90
N ALA A 177 20.92 -16.70 6.95
CA ALA A 177 22.08 -16.21 6.20
C ALA A 177 23.09 -15.49 7.12
N ALA A 178 22.61 -14.64 8.04
CA ALA A 178 23.48 -13.95 9.00
C ALA A 178 24.17 -14.94 9.95
N LEU A 179 23.45 -15.94 10.45
CA LEU A 179 24.01 -16.99 11.30
C LEU A 179 25.05 -17.83 10.55
N ALA A 180 24.76 -18.24 9.31
CA ALA A 180 25.70 -18.98 8.47
C ALA A 180 26.98 -18.17 8.23
N LYS A 181 26.87 -16.89 7.86
CA LYS A 181 28.02 -15.97 7.68
C LYS A 181 28.85 -15.85 8.95
N ARG A 182 28.23 -15.73 10.14
CA ARG A 182 28.95 -15.70 11.43
C ARG A 182 29.67 -17.01 11.73
N GLN A 183 29.07 -18.15 11.45
CA GLN A 183 29.71 -19.46 11.63
C GLN A 183 30.92 -19.63 10.69
N ILE A 184 30.81 -19.19 9.44
CA ILE A 184 31.90 -19.20 8.46
C ILE A 184 33.13 -18.42 8.98
N ILE A 185 32.93 -17.27 9.63
CA ILE A 185 34.02 -16.49 10.25
C ILE A 185 34.68 -17.29 11.37
N LYS A 186 33.89 -17.82 12.31
CA LYS A 186 34.40 -18.59 13.45
C LYS A 186 35.24 -19.78 13.00
N LEU A 187 34.79 -20.50 11.97
CA LEU A 187 35.53 -21.62 11.39
C LEU A 187 36.85 -21.17 10.77
N LYS A 188 36.86 -20.01 10.08
CA LYS A 188 38.08 -19.46 9.49
C LYS A 188 39.09 -19.01 10.55
N GLU A 189 38.63 -18.44 11.65
CA GLU A 189 39.47 -18.08 12.80
C GLU A 189 40.03 -19.32 13.49
N GLU A 190 39.21 -20.36 13.68
CA GLU A 190 39.66 -21.64 14.26
C GLU A 190 40.68 -22.34 13.35
N GLU A 191 40.44 -22.39 12.03
CA GLU A 191 41.39 -22.94 11.06
C GLU A 191 42.73 -22.18 11.12
N LYS A 192 42.68 -20.84 11.14
CA LYS A 192 43.88 -20.01 11.27
C LYS A 192 44.66 -20.33 12.55
N GLY A 193 43.97 -20.40 13.69
CA GLY A 193 44.60 -20.75 14.97
C GLY A 193 45.21 -22.15 14.99
N LEU A 194 44.58 -23.14 14.35
CA LEU A 194 45.13 -24.49 14.21
C LEU A 194 46.35 -24.52 13.28
N ARG A 195 46.33 -23.77 12.17
CA ARG A 195 47.47 -23.66 11.26
C ARG A 195 48.68 -23.02 11.94
N GLU A 196 48.47 -21.99 12.76
CA GLU A 196 49.54 -21.38 13.56
C GLU A 196 50.15 -22.37 14.58
N LYS A 197 49.31 -23.17 15.26
CA LYS A 197 49.78 -24.24 16.16
C LYS A 197 50.55 -25.32 15.42
N LEU A 198 50.07 -25.72 14.25
CA LEU A 198 50.70 -26.74 13.41
C LEU A 198 52.08 -26.26 12.90
N ALA A 199 52.21 -24.99 12.51
CA ALA A 199 53.49 -24.39 12.14
C ALA A 199 54.51 -24.41 13.31
N ARG A 200 54.05 -24.11 14.54
CA ARG A 200 54.90 -24.21 15.75
C ARG A 200 55.34 -25.65 16.02
N ILE A 201 54.42 -26.61 15.91
CA ILE A 201 54.74 -28.03 16.08
C ILE A 201 55.77 -28.48 15.04
N GLN A 202 55.61 -28.10 13.78
CA GLN A 202 56.57 -28.43 12.72
C GLN A 202 57.97 -27.86 12.98
N SER A 203 58.05 -26.63 13.49
CA SER A 203 59.32 -26.01 13.89
C SER A 203 60.00 -26.77 15.04
N ASN A 204 59.23 -27.16 16.06
CA ASN A 204 59.75 -27.91 17.21
C ASN A 204 60.20 -29.32 16.81
N LEU A 205 59.43 -30.00 15.94
CA LEU A 205 59.77 -31.32 15.41
C LEU A 205 61.12 -31.27 14.68
N LYS A 206 61.31 -30.25 13.85
CA LYS A 206 62.57 -30.05 13.12
C LYS A 206 63.76 -29.84 14.06
N SER A 207 63.62 -29.02 15.11
CA SER A 207 64.72 -28.81 16.06
C SER A 207 65.07 -30.07 16.84
N LEU A 208 64.06 -30.85 17.26
CA LEU A 208 64.24 -32.12 17.96
C LEU A 208 64.90 -33.17 17.06
N GLU A 209 64.51 -33.26 15.78
CA GLU A 209 65.15 -34.15 14.80
C GLU A 209 66.62 -33.78 14.55
N ASP A 210 66.93 -32.49 14.47
CA ASP A 210 68.30 -32.01 14.30
C ASP A 210 69.15 -32.28 15.56
N GLU A 211 68.58 -32.12 16.75
CA GLU A 211 69.23 -32.48 18.02
C GLU A 211 69.52 -34.00 18.12
N LEU A 212 68.62 -34.82 17.59
CA LEU A 212 68.76 -36.28 17.58
C LEU A 212 69.88 -36.77 16.65
N LYS A 213 70.14 -36.06 15.55
CA LYS A 213 71.27 -36.35 14.63
C LYS A 213 72.63 -36.10 15.27
N LEU A 214 72.71 -35.24 16.28
CA LEU A 214 73.94 -34.87 17.00
C LEU A 214 74.26 -35.80 18.19
N ARG A 215 73.33 -36.67 18.60
CA ARG A 215 73.45 -37.52 19.80
C ARG A 215 73.78 -38.99 19.46
N GLN A 216 74.53 -39.67 20.32
CA GLN A 216 74.90 -41.10 20.16
C GLN A 216 73.74 -42.06 20.50
N GLN A 217 73.65 -43.18 19.78
CA GLN A 217 72.45 -44.00 19.61
C GLN A 217 71.98 -44.87 20.80
N ASN A 218 72.54 -44.76 22.02
CA ASN A 218 72.23 -45.72 23.10
C ASN A 218 72.00 -45.14 24.51
N ASP A 219 71.71 -43.84 24.64
CA ASP A 219 71.42 -43.22 25.93
C ASP A 219 69.93 -43.25 26.30
N ALA A 220 69.62 -43.32 27.60
CA ALA A 220 68.26 -43.29 28.15
C ALA A 220 67.52 -42.00 27.79
N GLU A 221 68.26 -40.91 27.60
CA GLU A 221 67.74 -39.61 27.18
C GLU A 221 67.25 -39.62 25.72
N THR A 222 67.95 -40.33 24.82
CA THR A 222 67.55 -40.52 23.41
C THR A 222 66.19 -41.23 23.31
N LYS A 223 65.93 -42.22 24.17
CA LYS A 223 64.61 -42.88 24.24
C LYS A 223 63.50 -41.92 24.68
N ARG A 224 63.76 -41.01 25.61
CA ARG A 224 62.78 -39.99 26.04
C ARG A 224 62.45 -39.02 24.90
N VAL A 225 63.47 -38.57 24.16
CA VAL A 225 63.26 -37.67 23.01
C VAL A 225 62.45 -38.36 21.91
N LEU A 226 62.72 -39.63 21.60
CA LEU A 226 61.93 -40.41 20.63
C LEU A 226 60.46 -40.58 21.06
N GLN A 227 60.21 -40.81 22.35
CA GLN A 227 58.84 -40.88 22.88
C GLN A 227 58.12 -39.52 22.76
N TYR A 228 58.81 -38.43 23.06
CA TYR A 228 58.26 -37.08 22.91
C TYR A 228 57.98 -36.72 21.44
N ILE A 229 58.86 -37.12 20.51
CA ILE A 229 58.62 -36.97 19.06
C ILE A 229 57.36 -37.74 18.63
N SER A 230 57.15 -38.97 19.12
CA SER A 230 55.95 -39.74 18.74
C SER A 230 54.65 -39.06 19.22
N GLU A 231 54.64 -38.50 20.43
CA GLU A 231 53.50 -37.72 20.96
C GLU A 231 53.24 -36.46 20.12
N ILE A 232 54.30 -35.76 19.70
CA ILE A 232 54.18 -34.58 18.84
C ILE A 232 53.65 -34.96 17.46
N VAL A 233 54.12 -36.06 16.88
CA VAL A 233 53.63 -36.57 15.58
C VAL A 233 52.16 -36.95 15.66
N GLN A 234 51.72 -37.58 16.75
CA GLN A 234 50.30 -37.89 16.97
C GLN A 234 49.45 -36.62 17.05
N LYS A 235 49.87 -35.62 17.84
CA LYS A 235 49.19 -34.32 17.93
C LYS A 235 49.14 -33.58 16.60
N LYS A 236 50.20 -33.66 15.79
CA LYS A 236 50.24 -33.11 14.43
C LYS A 236 49.15 -33.75 13.56
N ALA A 237 49.06 -35.09 13.54
CA ALA A 237 48.05 -35.80 12.77
C ALA A 237 46.62 -35.45 13.23
N GLU A 238 46.38 -35.31 14.54
CA GLU A 238 45.10 -34.85 15.09
C GLU A 238 44.73 -33.44 14.59
N PHE A 239 45.67 -32.50 14.58
CA PHE A 239 45.44 -31.16 14.06
C PHE A 239 45.20 -31.14 12.56
N GLU A 240 45.92 -31.94 11.77
CA GLU A 240 45.71 -32.09 10.33
C GLU A 240 44.30 -32.62 10.03
N GLN A 241 43.86 -33.66 10.74
CA GLN A 241 42.49 -34.18 10.62
C GLN A 241 41.43 -33.14 11.00
N LYS A 242 41.67 -32.36 12.07
CA LYS A 242 40.76 -31.28 12.47
C LYS A 242 40.69 -30.16 11.43
N ILE A 243 41.80 -29.81 10.79
CA ILE A 243 41.79 -28.83 9.69
C ILE A 243 40.98 -29.35 8.50
N ILE A 244 41.15 -30.62 8.12
CA ILE A 244 40.39 -31.23 7.01
C ILE A 244 38.88 -31.23 7.32
N SER A 245 38.48 -31.56 8.55
CA SER A 245 37.07 -31.55 8.94
C SER A 245 36.49 -30.13 8.96
N LEU A 246 37.24 -29.13 9.45
CA LEU A 246 36.85 -27.73 9.40
C LEU A 246 36.70 -27.23 7.97
N GLN A 247 37.60 -27.61 7.06
CA GLN A 247 37.50 -27.23 5.64
C GLN A 247 36.26 -27.81 4.96
N ARG A 248 35.89 -29.06 5.27
CA ARG A 248 34.64 -29.66 4.78
C ARG A 248 33.42 -28.93 5.31
N SER A 249 33.39 -28.64 6.61
CA SER A 249 32.31 -27.86 7.23
C SER A 249 32.21 -26.45 6.64
N TYR A 250 33.35 -25.80 6.41
CA TYR A 250 33.43 -24.49 5.77
C TYR A 250 32.88 -24.52 4.33
N ALA A 251 33.25 -25.53 3.53
CA ALA A 251 32.74 -25.69 2.16
C ALA A 251 31.21 -25.88 2.14
N ASN A 252 30.69 -26.75 3.02
CA ASN A 252 29.25 -27.00 3.12
C ASN A 252 28.48 -25.75 3.56
N LEU A 253 28.99 -25.02 4.56
CA LEU A 253 28.34 -23.79 5.04
C LEU A 253 28.38 -22.67 4.00
N ASN A 254 29.47 -22.54 3.24
CA ASN A 254 29.52 -21.58 2.13
C ASN A 254 28.50 -21.91 1.04
N GLN A 255 28.32 -23.19 0.70
CA GLN A 255 27.31 -23.61 -0.26
C GLN A 255 25.90 -23.25 0.24
N GLU A 256 25.62 -23.51 1.52
CA GLU A 256 24.33 -23.18 2.13
C GLU A 256 24.10 -21.66 2.22
N ALA A 257 25.12 -20.89 2.61
CA ALA A 257 25.07 -19.43 2.61
C ALA A 257 24.77 -18.87 1.22
N GLY A 258 25.40 -19.42 0.16
CA GLY A 258 25.11 -19.02 -1.22
C GLY A 258 23.67 -19.34 -1.65
N ARG A 259 23.12 -20.47 -1.22
CA ARG A 259 21.71 -20.84 -1.45
C ARG A 259 20.76 -19.87 -0.74
N LEU A 260 21.05 -19.53 0.51
CA LEU A 260 20.28 -18.59 1.31
C LEU A 260 20.33 -17.17 0.71
N ASP A 261 21.50 -16.69 0.28
CA ASP A 261 21.64 -15.38 -0.37
C ASP A 261 20.85 -15.31 -1.68
N THR A 262 20.80 -16.39 -2.46
CA THR A 262 19.97 -16.48 -3.68
C THR A 262 18.48 -16.40 -3.34
N LYS A 263 18.04 -17.19 -2.35
CA LYS A 263 16.63 -17.19 -1.88
C LYS A 263 16.24 -15.82 -1.32
N LYS A 264 17.11 -15.20 -0.53
CA LYS A 264 16.95 -13.84 0.01
C LYS A 264 16.75 -12.83 -1.11
N SER A 265 17.59 -12.89 -2.14
CA SER A 265 17.51 -11.98 -3.30
C SER A 265 16.19 -12.15 -4.06
N SER A 266 15.71 -13.38 -4.22
CA SER A 266 14.41 -13.66 -4.83
C SER A 266 13.25 -13.07 -4.02
N LEU A 267 13.24 -13.29 -2.70
CA LEU A 267 12.21 -12.75 -1.82
C LEU A 267 12.25 -11.23 -1.74
N LYS A 268 13.45 -10.63 -1.68
CA LYS A 268 13.60 -9.16 -1.77
C LYS A 268 13.01 -8.62 -3.07
N LYS A 269 13.23 -9.30 -4.20
CA LYS A 269 12.66 -8.90 -5.49
C LYS A 269 11.13 -8.96 -5.48
N GLU A 270 10.54 -10.05 -4.98
CA GLU A 270 9.09 -10.19 -4.87
C GLU A 270 8.47 -9.13 -3.94
N THR A 271 9.15 -8.78 -2.86
CA THR A 271 8.77 -7.66 -1.98
C THR A 271 8.79 -6.34 -2.72
N VAL A 272 9.88 -6.03 -3.44
CA VAL A 272 10.01 -4.81 -4.26
C VAL A 272 8.90 -4.72 -5.30
N ASP A 273 8.62 -5.82 -6.00
CA ASP A 273 7.54 -5.90 -6.98
C ASP A 273 6.19 -5.60 -6.32
N THR A 274 5.90 -6.22 -5.19
CA THR A 274 4.64 -6.02 -4.45
C THR A 274 4.45 -4.54 -4.04
N LEU A 275 5.47 -3.93 -3.43
CA LEU A 275 5.42 -2.52 -3.02
C LEU A 275 5.23 -1.57 -4.22
N TYR A 276 5.92 -1.85 -5.33
CA TYR A 276 5.77 -1.08 -6.57
C TYR A 276 4.36 -1.18 -7.15
N HIS A 277 3.81 -2.40 -7.24
CA HIS A 277 2.49 -2.61 -7.81
C HIS A 277 1.41 -1.87 -7.02
N TRP A 278 1.54 -1.80 -5.69
CA TRP A 278 0.67 -0.97 -4.87
C TRP A 278 0.72 0.52 -5.25
N LEU A 279 1.92 1.10 -5.42
CA LEU A 279 2.06 2.50 -5.87
C LEU A 279 1.44 2.71 -7.27
N ALA A 280 1.69 1.77 -8.19
CA ALA A 280 1.27 1.88 -9.57
C ALA A 280 -0.26 1.76 -9.75
N THR A 281 -0.93 0.94 -8.94
CA THR A 281 -2.39 0.77 -8.98
C THR A 281 -3.13 1.96 -8.36
N HIS A 282 -2.52 2.66 -7.41
CA HIS A 282 -3.08 3.86 -6.77
C HIS A 282 -2.84 5.16 -7.53
N GLN A 283 -2.08 5.12 -8.62
CA GLN A 283 -1.90 6.30 -9.47
C GLN A 283 -3.18 6.59 -10.26
N ASN A 284 -3.73 7.79 -10.06
CA ASN A 284 -4.85 8.28 -10.83
C ASN A 284 -4.44 8.51 -12.29
N PRO A 285 -5.13 7.90 -13.27
CA PRO A 285 -4.72 7.97 -14.66
C PRO A 285 -4.93 9.35 -15.30
N ARG A 286 -5.80 10.20 -14.72
CA ARG A 286 -6.12 11.55 -15.22
C ARG A 286 -5.09 12.58 -14.75
N THR A 287 -4.89 12.67 -13.44
CA THR A 287 -3.99 13.67 -12.85
C THR A 287 -2.55 13.19 -12.79
N GLY A 288 -2.32 11.88 -12.82
CA GLY A 288 -1.01 11.27 -12.58
C GLY A 288 -0.65 11.16 -11.10
N LEU A 289 -1.45 11.71 -10.19
CA LEU A 289 -1.19 11.73 -8.75
C LEU A 289 -1.55 10.42 -8.07
N VAL A 290 -0.89 10.11 -6.96
CA VAL A 290 -1.12 8.95 -6.09
C VAL A 290 -1.69 9.44 -4.76
N ALA A 291 -2.74 8.80 -4.24
CA ALA A 291 -3.23 9.11 -2.90
C ALA A 291 -2.18 8.76 -1.85
N SER A 292 -1.78 9.73 -1.03
CA SER A 292 -0.73 9.60 -0.02
C SER A 292 -1.07 8.55 1.04
N PHE A 293 -2.34 8.47 1.42
CA PHE A 293 -2.83 7.58 2.46
C PHE A 293 -4.08 6.84 1.99
N GLU A 294 -4.02 5.51 1.98
CA GLU A 294 -5.12 4.62 1.63
C GLU A 294 -5.76 4.06 2.90
N GLY A 295 -6.79 4.73 3.43
CA GLY A 295 -7.51 4.28 4.63
C GLY A 295 -7.84 5.37 5.65
N ASP A 296 -7.29 6.58 5.49
CA ASP A 296 -7.62 7.73 6.33
C ASP A 296 -8.77 8.54 5.71
N GLY A 297 -9.90 8.61 6.42
CA GLY A 297 -11.10 9.33 6.01
C GLY A 297 -10.94 10.85 5.98
N ASP A 298 -10.06 11.43 6.81
CA ASP A 298 -9.96 12.88 6.97
C ASP A 298 -9.13 13.53 5.84
N ILE A 299 -8.17 12.77 5.31
CA ILE A 299 -7.25 13.17 4.23
C ILE A 299 -7.43 12.30 3.00
N THR A 300 -8.65 11.77 2.79
CA THR A 300 -9.00 10.96 1.62
C THR A 300 -8.71 11.71 0.33
N ASP A 301 -8.07 11.03 -0.63
CA ASP A 301 -7.65 11.56 -1.92
C ASP A 301 -6.65 12.72 -1.85
N TRP A 302 -5.98 12.96 -0.71
CA TRP A 302 -4.87 13.92 -0.66
C TRP A 302 -3.61 13.32 -1.27
N ALA A 303 -2.96 14.10 -2.13
CA ALA A 303 -1.65 13.83 -2.70
C ALA A 303 -0.67 14.89 -2.18
N PHE A 304 0.04 14.57 -1.08
CA PHE A 304 1.11 15.41 -0.57
C PHE A 304 2.28 15.43 -1.57
N ILE A 305 2.81 16.61 -1.89
CA ILE A 305 3.80 16.75 -2.97
C ILE A 305 5.13 16.03 -2.66
N TYR A 306 5.46 15.90 -1.37
CA TYR A 306 6.58 15.09 -0.91
C TYR A 306 6.39 13.63 -1.34
N ASP A 307 5.27 13.02 -0.96
CA ASP A 307 4.90 11.65 -1.36
C ASP A 307 4.86 11.47 -2.87
N GLN A 308 4.40 12.47 -3.62
CA GLN A 308 4.40 12.41 -5.09
C GLN A 308 5.82 12.35 -5.65
N SER A 309 6.77 13.08 -5.06
CA SER A 309 8.19 12.96 -5.44
C SER A 309 8.72 11.55 -5.18
N LEU A 310 8.39 10.96 -4.03
CA LEU A 310 8.82 9.61 -3.67
C LEU A 310 8.22 8.56 -4.62
N ALA A 311 6.92 8.66 -4.92
CA ALA A 311 6.25 7.80 -5.89
C ALA A 311 6.86 7.94 -7.30
N CYS A 312 7.16 9.17 -7.72
CA CYS A 312 7.84 9.44 -8.99
C CYS A 312 9.21 8.75 -9.05
N GLN A 313 10.01 8.84 -7.99
CA GLN A 313 11.31 8.17 -7.90
C GLN A 313 11.17 6.65 -7.88
N ALA A 314 10.16 6.08 -7.22
CA ALA A 314 9.87 4.66 -7.26
C ALA A 314 9.55 4.18 -8.69
N PHE A 315 8.73 4.95 -9.43
CA PHE A 315 8.45 4.68 -10.85
C PHE A 315 9.71 4.75 -11.73
N ILE A 316 10.57 5.75 -11.50
CA ILE A 316 11.86 5.88 -12.22
C ILE A 316 12.75 4.66 -11.97
N LEU A 317 12.85 4.20 -10.72
CA LEU A 317 13.70 3.06 -10.33
C LEU A 317 13.19 1.74 -10.89
N TYR A 318 11.88 1.57 -10.98
CA TYR A 318 11.27 0.39 -11.60
C TYR A 318 11.34 0.44 -13.14
N GLY A 319 11.66 1.59 -13.73
CA GLY A 319 11.73 1.79 -15.18
C GLY A 319 10.41 2.20 -15.83
N ASP A 320 9.36 2.51 -15.05
CA ASP A 320 8.09 3.04 -15.56
C ASP A 320 8.13 4.56 -15.69
N PHE A 321 8.93 5.01 -16.67
CA PHE A 321 9.13 6.44 -16.94
C PHE A 321 7.85 7.16 -17.38
N ASN A 322 6.86 6.44 -17.92
CA ASN A 322 5.59 7.03 -18.32
C ASN A 322 4.78 7.45 -17.09
N ARG A 323 4.73 6.62 -16.05
CA ARG A 323 4.06 6.99 -14.79
C ARG A 323 4.78 8.11 -14.06
N ALA A 324 6.10 8.08 -14.03
CA ALA A 324 6.91 9.16 -13.48
C ALA A 324 6.64 10.50 -14.21
N ALA A 325 6.64 10.47 -15.54
CA ALA A 325 6.35 11.63 -16.38
C ALA A 325 4.96 12.24 -16.09
N LYS A 326 3.92 11.42 -15.82
CA LYS A 326 2.59 11.95 -15.48
C LYS A 326 2.59 12.80 -14.20
N ILE A 327 3.32 12.38 -13.16
CA ILE A 327 3.46 13.17 -11.94
C ILE A 327 4.18 14.50 -12.26
N LEU A 328 5.27 14.44 -13.02
CA LEU A 328 6.04 15.64 -13.37
C LEU A 328 5.29 16.57 -14.34
N ASP A 329 4.48 16.03 -15.25
CA ASP A 329 3.59 16.79 -16.15
C ASP A 329 2.53 17.57 -15.38
N PHE A 330 2.01 16.98 -14.30
CA PHE A 330 1.11 17.69 -13.40
C PHE A 330 1.81 18.92 -12.80
N PHE A 331 3.00 18.76 -12.21
CA PHE A 331 3.73 19.90 -11.61
C PHE A 331 4.24 20.91 -12.64
N ALA A 332 4.61 20.47 -13.83
CA ALA A 332 5.09 21.33 -14.90
C ALA A 332 3.99 22.21 -15.52
N GLY A 333 2.75 21.73 -15.60
CA GLY A 333 1.70 22.41 -16.38
C GLY A 333 0.33 22.61 -15.70
N GLN A 334 0.00 21.87 -14.64
CA GLN A 334 -1.37 21.82 -14.11
C GLN A 334 -1.47 22.26 -12.65
N ALA A 335 -0.44 22.00 -11.84
CA ALA A 335 -0.46 22.24 -10.41
C ALA A 335 -0.59 23.73 -10.10
N LYS A 336 -1.65 24.08 -9.35
CA LYS A 336 -1.86 25.46 -8.88
C LYS A 336 -0.77 25.85 -7.88
N ARG A 337 -0.20 27.06 -8.05
CA ARG A 337 0.89 27.60 -7.23
C ARG A 337 0.43 28.81 -6.41
N ILE A 338 1.11 29.09 -5.31
CA ILE A 338 1.01 30.33 -4.53
C ILE A 338 2.39 30.98 -4.54
N ASP A 339 2.48 32.24 -4.96
CA ASP A 339 3.74 32.99 -5.09
C ASP A 339 4.85 32.20 -5.83
N GLY A 340 4.45 31.54 -6.92
CA GLY A 340 5.35 30.73 -7.76
C GLY A 340 5.78 29.38 -7.18
N ARG A 341 5.26 28.97 -6.01
CA ARG A 341 5.59 27.71 -5.32
C ARG A 341 4.40 26.77 -5.25
N PHE A 342 4.66 25.47 -5.18
CA PHE A 342 3.60 24.48 -5.00
C PHE A 342 3.08 24.50 -3.56
N VAL A 343 1.78 24.30 -3.44
CA VAL A 343 1.17 24.03 -2.14
C VAL A 343 1.46 22.58 -1.73
N ASN A 344 1.35 22.28 -0.44
CA ASN A 344 1.78 20.99 0.12
C ASN A 344 0.96 19.79 -0.37
N ALA A 345 -0.32 19.98 -0.71
CA ALA A 345 -1.18 18.88 -1.13
C ALA A 345 -2.21 19.28 -2.19
N TYR A 346 -2.54 18.33 -3.06
CA TYR A 346 -3.59 18.43 -4.07
C TYR A 346 -4.56 17.25 -3.94
N TYR A 347 -5.79 17.41 -4.41
CA TYR A 347 -6.71 16.29 -4.55
C TYR A 347 -6.33 15.43 -5.75
N VAL A 348 -6.18 14.13 -5.53
CA VAL A 348 -5.84 13.13 -6.56
C VAL A 348 -6.85 13.12 -7.70
N LYS A 349 -8.13 13.35 -7.40
CA LYS A 349 -9.24 13.25 -8.34
C LYS A 349 -9.21 14.29 -9.46
N ASP A 350 -8.88 15.54 -9.12
CA ASP A 350 -9.02 16.69 -10.01
C ASP A 350 -7.82 17.64 -10.02
N GLY A 351 -6.84 17.45 -9.12
CA GLY A 351 -5.62 18.26 -9.05
C GLY A 351 -5.82 19.63 -8.38
N LEU A 352 -6.96 19.88 -7.72
CA LEU A 352 -7.18 21.13 -6.99
C LEU A 352 -6.38 21.14 -5.67
N PRO A 353 -5.95 22.31 -5.16
CA PRO A 353 -5.29 22.40 -3.84
C PRO A 353 -6.13 21.81 -2.72
N ALA A 354 -5.52 20.94 -1.91
CA ALA A 354 -6.11 20.34 -0.72
C ALA A 354 -5.59 21.00 0.57
N GLU A 355 -4.29 21.33 0.61
CA GLU A 355 -3.66 22.10 1.68
C GLU A 355 -2.95 23.29 1.08
N TYR A 356 -3.25 24.51 1.55
CA TYR A 356 -2.73 25.77 0.99
C TYR A 356 -1.38 26.22 1.59
N ILE A 357 -0.82 25.43 2.52
CA ILE A 357 0.49 25.70 3.10
C ILE A 357 1.57 25.45 2.05
N VAL A 358 2.59 26.30 2.04
CA VAL A 358 3.75 26.18 1.14
C VAL A 358 4.99 25.92 1.96
N HIS A 359 5.51 24.69 1.92
CA HIS A 359 6.77 24.34 2.56
C HIS A 359 7.92 24.17 1.57
N THR A 360 9.11 24.57 2.03
CA THR A 360 10.38 24.52 1.29
C THR A 360 10.80 23.09 0.98
N GLY A 361 10.84 22.19 1.98
CA GLY A 361 11.23 20.79 1.81
C GLY A 361 10.42 20.06 0.73
N PRO A 362 9.08 19.96 0.86
CA PRO A 362 8.24 19.29 -0.14
C PRO A 362 8.40 19.85 -1.56
N ASN A 363 8.61 21.18 -1.72
CA ASN A 363 8.91 21.77 -3.03
C ASN A 363 10.28 21.34 -3.57
N ILE A 364 11.32 21.29 -2.72
CA ILE A 364 12.66 20.79 -3.10
C ILE A 364 12.54 19.35 -3.63
N TRP A 365 11.77 18.50 -2.95
CA TRP A 365 11.58 17.11 -3.35
C TRP A 365 10.98 16.96 -4.75
N VAL A 366 10.04 17.81 -5.17
CA VAL A 366 9.54 17.82 -6.56
C VAL A 366 10.68 18.11 -7.54
N GLY A 367 11.57 19.05 -7.20
CA GLY A 367 12.77 19.35 -7.97
C GLY A 367 13.74 18.16 -8.04
N ILE A 368 13.97 17.47 -6.92
CA ILE A 368 14.80 16.27 -6.86
C ILE A 368 14.24 15.19 -7.79
N ALA A 369 12.94 14.92 -7.77
CA ALA A 369 12.32 13.95 -8.68
C ALA A 369 12.52 14.31 -10.16
N ALA A 370 12.39 15.60 -10.53
CA ALA A 370 12.64 16.06 -11.89
C ALA A 370 14.10 15.85 -12.34
N LEU A 371 15.07 16.07 -11.45
CA LEU A 371 16.49 15.82 -11.72
C LEU A 371 16.82 14.33 -11.79
N GLN A 372 16.25 13.52 -10.91
CA GLN A 372 16.40 12.06 -10.95
C GLN A 372 15.83 11.49 -12.25
N TYR A 373 14.66 11.98 -12.70
CA TYR A 373 14.07 11.63 -13.99
C TYR A 373 15.03 11.98 -15.12
N THR A 374 15.46 13.25 -15.18
CA THR A 374 16.37 13.75 -16.22
C THR A 374 17.68 12.96 -16.24
N SER A 375 18.22 12.60 -15.08
CA SER A 375 19.46 11.83 -14.97
C SER A 375 19.30 10.42 -15.52
N LYS A 376 18.16 9.77 -15.26
CA LYS A 376 17.88 8.38 -15.66
C LYS A 376 17.44 8.24 -17.11
N THR A 377 16.59 9.13 -17.61
CA THR A 377 16.05 9.06 -18.98
C THR A 377 16.88 9.84 -20.00
N LYS A 378 17.73 10.76 -19.53
CA LYS A 378 18.42 11.79 -20.33
C LYS A 378 17.47 12.79 -21.00
N ASP A 379 16.17 12.70 -20.75
CA ASP A 379 15.18 13.67 -21.20
C ASP A 379 15.19 14.90 -20.29
N LYS A 380 15.49 16.06 -20.86
CA LYS A 380 15.60 17.35 -20.16
C LYS A 380 14.27 18.09 -20.02
N LYS A 381 13.14 17.51 -20.45
CA LYS A 381 11.81 18.13 -20.39
C LYS A 381 11.49 18.78 -19.04
N TYR A 382 11.88 18.15 -17.93
CA TYR A 382 11.58 18.63 -16.57
C TYR A 382 12.72 19.41 -15.91
N LEU A 383 13.82 19.67 -16.61
CA LEU A 383 14.92 20.48 -16.06
C LEU A 383 14.45 21.91 -15.74
N GLY A 384 13.62 22.51 -16.60
CA GLY A 384 13.05 23.83 -16.35
C GLY A 384 12.24 23.91 -15.06
N LEU A 385 11.44 22.88 -14.76
CA LEU A 385 10.71 22.76 -13.49
C LEU A 385 11.65 22.77 -12.27
N ALA A 386 12.76 22.03 -12.34
CA ALA A 386 13.76 22.03 -11.27
C ALA A 386 14.44 23.40 -11.13
N GLU A 387 14.78 24.07 -12.24
CA GLU A 387 15.39 25.39 -12.21
C GLU A 387 14.44 26.48 -11.66
N GLU A 388 13.14 26.41 -11.95
CA GLU A 388 12.12 27.29 -11.36
C GLU A 388 12.04 27.15 -9.84
N ILE A 389 12.01 25.90 -9.35
CA ILE A 389 12.04 25.63 -7.90
C ILE A 389 13.33 26.20 -7.31
N ALA A 390 14.47 25.99 -7.95
CA ALA A 390 15.75 26.52 -7.49
C ALA A 390 15.76 28.05 -7.42
N GLN A 391 15.24 28.76 -8.43
CA GLN A 391 15.15 30.22 -8.41
C GLN A 391 14.31 30.73 -7.24
N SER A 392 13.20 30.05 -6.97
CA SER A 392 12.34 30.33 -5.82
C SER A 392 13.04 30.12 -4.47
N LEU A 393 13.89 29.09 -4.35
CA LEU A 393 14.71 28.85 -3.16
C LEU A 393 15.82 29.88 -3.01
N LEU A 394 16.51 30.25 -4.09
CA LEU A 394 17.53 31.30 -4.09
C LEU A 394 16.95 32.63 -3.60
N HIS A 395 15.70 32.94 -3.98
CA HIS A 395 15.01 34.12 -3.47
C HIS A 395 14.78 34.05 -1.95
N LEU A 396 14.38 32.91 -1.41
CA LEU A 396 14.22 32.72 0.04
C LEU A 396 15.57 32.79 0.77
N GLN A 397 16.60 32.15 0.23
CA GLN A 397 17.95 32.11 0.82
C GLN A 397 18.54 33.52 0.94
N ARG A 398 18.30 34.42 -0.04
CA ARG A 398 18.75 35.82 0.01
C ARG A 398 18.11 36.64 1.13
N GLN A 399 17.03 36.16 1.75
CA GLN A 399 16.36 36.82 2.86
C GLN A 399 16.99 36.45 4.22
N ASP A 400 17.88 35.45 4.25
CA ASP A 400 18.63 35.06 5.44
C ASP A 400 20.11 35.40 5.24
N ASN A 401 20.63 36.32 6.06
CA ASN A 401 22.01 36.78 5.94
C ASN A 401 23.06 35.67 6.18
N GLU A 402 22.65 34.57 6.81
CA GLU A 402 23.50 33.41 7.10
C GLU A 402 23.37 32.30 6.04
N GLY A 403 22.54 32.49 5.02
CA GLY A 403 22.42 31.59 3.88
C GLY A 403 21.53 30.36 4.10
N GLY A 404 20.76 30.32 5.18
CA GLY A 404 19.80 29.26 5.46
C GLY A 404 18.48 29.40 4.71
N LEU A 405 17.74 28.30 4.66
CA LEU A 405 16.38 28.27 4.12
C LEU A 405 15.37 28.03 5.23
N ARG A 406 14.44 28.97 5.37
CA ARG A 406 13.29 28.82 6.26
C ARG A 406 12.28 27.80 5.73
N GLY A 407 11.38 27.36 6.60
CA GLY A 407 10.39 26.30 6.35
C GLY A 407 9.46 26.57 5.17
N GLY A 408 9.31 27.83 4.76
CA GLY A 408 8.48 28.29 3.65
C GLY A 408 8.41 29.82 3.61
N PRO A 409 7.79 30.43 2.59
CA PRO A 409 7.70 31.89 2.49
C PRO A 409 7.02 32.53 3.70
N ASN A 410 6.00 31.88 4.29
CA ASN A 410 5.26 32.36 5.46
C ASN A 410 5.55 31.54 6.73
N THR A 411 6.62 30.74 6.71
CA THR A 411 6.94 29.79 7.76
C THR A 411 8.34 30.13 8.31
N PRO A 412 8.42 30.83 9.46
CA PRO A 412 9.66 31.51 9.87
C PRO A 412 10.72 30.59 10.49
N TRP A 413 10.35 29.36 10.88
CA TRP A 413 11.30 28.40 11.45
C TRP A 413 12.27 27.86 10.41
N TYR A 414 13.40 27.31 10.85
CA TYR A 414 14.38 26.66 9.99
C TYR A 414 14.53 25.21 10.43
N SER A 415 14.56 24.28 9.48
CA SER A 415 14.76 22.84 9.74
C SER A 415 16.08 22.39 9.12
N THR A 416 16.82 21.57 9.87
CA THR A 416 18.02 20.88 9.40
C THR A 416 17.69 19.97 8.22
N GLU A 417 16.58 19.25 8.24
CA GLU A 417 16.13 18.37 7.15
C GLU A 417 15.93 19.16 5.85
N HIS A 418 15.15 20.25 5.89
CA HIS A 418 14.90 21.10 4.70
C HIS A 418 16.19 21.70 4.13
N ASN A 419 17.18 22.01 4.98
CA ASN A 419 18.46 22.54 4.52
C ASN A 419 19.36 21.41 3.98
N LEU A 420 19.28 20.19 4.51
CA LEU A 420 19.93 19.02 3.92
C LEU A 420 19.34 18.67 2.54
N ASP A 421 18.02 18.74 2.40
CA ASP A 421 17.33 18.61 1.11
C ASP A 421 17.84 19.65 0.11
N ALA A 422 17.95 20.92 0.53
CA ALA A 422 18.41 22.01 -0.31
C ALA A 422 19.87 21.84 -0.74
N TYR A 423 20.75 21.43 0.18
CA TYR A 423 22.14 21.11 -0.14
C TYR A 423 22.21 20.02 -1.21
N ALA A 424 21.45 18.93 -1.03
CA ALA A 424 21.40 17.83 -1.98
C ALA A 424 20.91 18.31 -3.35
N PHE A 425 19.81 19.06 -3.38
CA PHE A 425 19.20 19.57 -4.60
C PHE A 425 20.10 20.53 -5.38
N PHE A 426 20.73 21.50 -4.71
CA PHE A 426 21.68 22.41 -5.37
C PHE A 426 22.92 21.67 -5.87
N ASN A 427 23.43 20.67 -5.14
CA ASN A 427 24.51 19.80 -5.62
C ASN A 427 24.11 18.98 -6.86
N MET A 428 22.86 18.49 -6.95
CA MET A 428 22.37 17.84 -8.16
C MET A 428 22.30 18.80 -9.34
N LEU A 429 21.76 20.01 -9.14
CA LEU A 429 21.66 21.03 -10.17
C LEU A 429 23.03 21.48 -10.68
N GLU A 430 23.97 21.73 -9.78
CA GLU A 430 25.37 22.03 -10.11
C GLU A 430 25.94 20.94 -11.02
N ARG A 431 25.82 19.66 -10.64
CA ARG A 431 26.34 18.54 -11.45
C ARG A 431 25.68 18.43 -12.82
N MET A 432 24.39 18.76 -12.93
CA MET A 432 23.65 18.63 -14.19
C MET A 432 23.81 19.83 -15.12
N THR A 433 23.99 21.03 -14.58
CA THR A 433 23.96 22.28 -15.34
C THR A 433 25.32 22.99 -15.42
N GLY A 434 26.23 22.74 -14.48
CA GLY A 434 27.50 23.44 -14.34
C GLY A 434 27.39 24.91 -13.93
N LYS A 435 26.21 25.38 -13.51
CA LYS A 435 25.99 26.80 -13.17
C LYS A 435 26.52 27.12 -11.77
N GLU A 436 27.40 28.12 -11.70
CA GLU A 436 28.07 28.57 -10.46
C GLU A 436 27.09 29.04 -9.37
N VAL A 437 25.95 29.62 -9.74
CA VAL A 437 24.92 30.05 -8.77
C VAL A 437 24.46 28.91 -7.85
N TYR A 438 24.45 27.67 -8.35
CA TYR A 438 24.07 26.50 -7.54
C TYR A 438 25.20 26.04 -6.63
N THR A 439 26.46 26.19 -7.06
CA THR A 439 27.63 25.99 -6.20
C THR A 439 27.58 26.97 -5.03
N GLU A 440 27.40 28.27 -5.30
CA GLU A 440 27.30 29.29 -4.24
C GLU A 440 26.16 29.01 -3.26
N ALA A 441 24.99 28.65 -3.77
CA ALA A 441 23.81 28.38 -2.94
C ALA A 441 24.02 27.16 -2.04
N LYS A 442 24.57 26.07 -2.60
CA LYS A 442 24.95 24.86 -1.87
C LYS A 442 25.93 25.18 -0.75
N GLU A 443 26.98 25.96 -1.02
CA GLU A 443 27.99 26.32 0.00
C GLU A 443 27.40 27.22 1.11
N LYS A 444 26.47 28.13 0.78
CA LYS A 444 25.74 28.92 1.77
C LYS A 444 24.91 28.02 2.70
N VAL A 445 24.17 27.07 2.15
CA VAL A 445 23.42 26.09 2.95
C VAL A 445 24.35 25.24 3.82
N LEU A 446 25.47 24.79 3.26
CA LEU A 446 26.45 23.98 4.01
C LEU A 446 27.04 24.75 5.20
N ASN A 447 27.38 26.02 4.99
CA ASN A 447 27.85 26.90 6.07
C ASN A 447 26.76 27.12 7.13
N TRP A 448 25.52 27.29 6.71
CA TRP A 448 24.38 27.39 7.64
C TRP A 448 24.22 26.12 8.49
N LEU A 449 24.27 24.94 7.88
CA LEU A 449 24.21 23.66 8.59
C LEU A 449 25.35 23.53 9.61
N ARG A 450 26.58 23.94 9.24
CA ARG A 450 27.71 23.97 10.16
C ARG A 450 27.45 24.88 11.37
N MET A 451 26.81 26.03 11.18
CA MET A 451 26.54 26.98 12.27
C MET A 451 25.40 26.56 13.18
N HIS A 452 24.39 25.86 12.66
CA HIS A 452 23.11 25.65 13.37
C HIS A 452 22.71 24.20 13.60
N ALA A 453 23.23 23.25 12.82
CA ALA A 453 22.94 21.81 12.97
C ALA A 453 24.13 21.05 13.56
N TYR A 454 25.35 21.51 13.25
CA TYR A 454 26.64 20.96 13.68
C TYR A 454 27.45 22.02 14.44
N ASP A 455 26.76 22.82 15.25
CA ASP A 455 27.30 23.98 15.98
C ASP A 455 28.46 23.62 16.93
N ARG A 456 28.55 22.34 17.30
CA ARG A 456 29.60 21.72 18.08
C ARG A 456 30.01 20.39 17.41
N PRO A 457 31.26 19.93 17.60
CA PRO A 457 31.71 18.64 17.06
C PRO A 457 30.99 17.44 17.69
N ASP A 458 30.36 17.64 18.84
CA ASP A 458 29.61 16.66 19.62
C ASP A 458 28.13 16.53 19.21
N ILE A 459 27.62 15.29 19.25
CA ILE A 459 26.20 14.94 18.99
C ILE A 459 25.32 15.43 20.17
N PRO A 460 24.05 15.90 19.99
CA PRO A 460 23.09 15.69 18.90
C PRO A 460 23.22 16.61 17.68
N VAL A 461 22.81 16.09 16.51
CA VAL A 461 22.45 16.93 15.36
C VAL A 461 21.14 17.64 15.69
N LEU A 462 21.16 18.97 15.72
CA LEU A 462 19.99 19.78 16.06
C LEU A 462 18.93 19.71 14.96
N ARG A 463 17.64 19.75 15.33
CA ARG A 463 16.52 19.69 14.36
C ARG A 463 16.37 20.96 13.54
N GLY A 464 16.88 22.07 14.04
CA GLY A 464 16.89 23.34 13.34
C GLY A 464 17.50 24.45 14.16
N ARG A 465 17.56 25.66 13.60
CA ARG A 465 18.06 26.86 14.29
C ARG A 465 17.25 27.08 15.57
N GLY A 466 17.92 26.93 16.71
CA GLY A 466 17.30 27.08 18.05
C GLY A 466 16.38 25.92 18.46
N ASP A 467 16.44 24.78 17.79
CA ASP A 467 15.62 23.60 18.10
C ASP A 467 16.48 22.36 18.36
N SER A 468 16.66 22.03 19.64
CA SER A 468 17.42 20.87 20.11
C SER A 468 16.62 19.58 20.19
N THR A 469 15.40 19.54 19.65
CA THR A 469 14.61 18.31 19.59
C THR A 469 15.41 17.24 18.84
N ILE A 470 15.53 16.06 19.42
CA ILE A 470 16.12 14.89 18.76
C ILE A 470 15.05 14.31 17.82
N ALA A 471 15.36 14.29 16.53
CA ALA A 471 14.52 13.76 15.47
C ALA A 471 15.35 12.85 14.57
N THR A 472 14.90 11.61 14.34
CA THR A 472 15.69 10.58 13.63
C THR A 472 16.08 10.97 12.21
N ASP A 473 15.18 11.64 11.49
CA ASP A 473 15.39 12.14 10.13
C ASP A 473 16.68 12.95 9.99
N THR A 474 17.02 13.83 10.94
CA THR A 474 18.23 14.67 10.90
C THR A 474 19.51 13.85 10.83
N TYR A 475 19.55 12.69 11.49
CA TYR A 475 20.70 11.79 11.50
C TYR A 475 20.81 11.03 10.18
N ALA A 476 19.70 10.43 9.70
CA ALA A 476 19.68 9.72 8.44
C ALA A 476 19.99 10.65 7.25
N TRP A 477 19.44 11.87 7.24
CA TRP A 477 19.63 12.84 6.16
C TRP A 477 21.03 13.43 6.16
N SER A 478 21.65 13.60 7.34
CA SER A 478 23.05 14.02 7.41
C SER A 478 23.94 13.06 6.63
N ILE A 479 23.73 11.75 6.81
CA ILE A 479 24.46 10.71 6.09
C ILE A 479 24.07 10.70 4.59
N ALA A 480 22.78 10.78 4.27
CA ALA A 480 22.30 10.66 2.89
C ALA A 480 22.65 11.88 2.00
N ALA A 481 22.45 13.10 2.50
CA ALA A 481 22.64 14.34 1.75
C ALA A 481 24.12 14.73 1.63
N LEU A 482 24.87 14.72 2.75
CA LEU A 482 26.27 15.15 2.79
C LEU A 482 27.23 14.01 2.41
N GLY A 483 26.96 12.80 2.91
CA GLY A 483 27.85 11.66 2.82
C GLY A 483 28.88 11.60 3.95
N PRO A 484 29.37 10.40 4.32
CA PRO A 484 30.32 10.21 5.43
C PRO A 484 31.61 11.01 5.25
N GLU A 485 32.14 11.10 4.04
CA GLU A 485 33.38 11.85 3.75
C GLU A 485 33.23 13.35 4.00
N LYS A 486 32.07 13.93 3.65
CA LYS A 486 31.82 15.36 3.86
C LYS A 486 31.58 15.65 5.35
N LEU A 487 30.89 14.77 6.06
CA LEU A 487 30.71 14.88 7.51
C LEU A 487 32.05 14.89 8.24
N GLN A 488 32.98 14.00 7.88
CA GLN A 488 34.33 13.99 8.44
C GLN A 488 35.08 15.31 8.18
N GLN A 489 34.89 15.93 7.01
CA GLN A 489 35.47 17.26 6.70
C GLN A 489 34.86 18.38 7.55
N LEU A 490 33.64 18.20 8.05
CA LEU A 490 32.97 19.10 8.98
C LEU A 490 33.28 18.77 10.45
N ASN A 491 34.24 17.88 10.71
CA ASN A 491 34.59 17.35 12.05
C ASN A 491 33.42 16.62 12.75
N MET A 492 32.48 16.07 11.98
CA MET A 492 31.41 15.21 12.48
C MET A 492 31.78 13.75 12.22
N ASP A 493 31.73 12.90 13.25
CA ASP A 493 31.92 11.46 13.07
C ASP A 493 30.60 10.81 12.61
N PRO A 494 30.53 10.29 11.37
CA PRO A 494 29.31 9.63 10.87
C PRO A 494 28.95 8.36 11.63
N ASP A 495 29.92 7.68 12.26
CA ASP A 495 29.66 6.52 13.10
C ASP A 495 29.00 6.92 14.43
N GLU A 496 29.42 8.05 15.03
CA GLU A 496 28.80 8.60 16.24
C GLU A 496 27.39 9.13 15.98
N ILE A 497 27.14 9.74 14.81
CA ILE A 497 25.79 10.15 14.36
C ILE A 497 24.86 8.93 14.37
N ILE A 498 25.28 7.82 13.77
CA ILE A 498 24.48 6.59 13.72
C ILE A 498 24.32 5.99 15.12
N ALA A 499 25.39 5.88 15.90
CA ALA A 499 25.34 5.30 17.25
C ALA A 499 24.40 6.09 18.16
N PHE A 500 24.37 7.42 18.04
CA PHE A 500 23.44 8.25 18.78
C PHE A 500 21.99 8.06 18.34
N ALA A 501 21.72 8.02 17.03
CA ALA A 501 20.39 7.73 16.51
C ALA A 501 19.89 6.37 17.03
N GLU A 502 20.75 5.34 17.03
CA GLU A 502 20.43 4.02 17.58
C GLU A 502 20.09 4.08 19.07
N LYS A 503 20.90 4.79 19.85
CA LYS A 503 20.69 4.92 21.31
C LYS A 503 19.44 5.72 21.66
N SER A 504 19.16 6.76 20.89
CA SER A 504 18.16 7.78 21.23
C SER A 504 16.80 7.54 20.60
N CYS A 505 16.75 6.90 19.43
CA CYS A 505 15.56 6.82 18.60
C CYS A 505 15.02 5.40 18.38
N VAL A 506 15.78 4.36 18.68
CA VAL A 506 15.30 2.98 18.51
C VAL A 506 14.26 2.65 19.57
N VAL A 507 13.14 2.11 19.12
CA VAL A 507 12.04 1.65 19.97
C VAL A 507 11.59 0.25 19.55
N GLU A 508 11.05 -0.49 20.50
CA GLU A 508 10.35 -1.75 20.25
C GLU A 508 8.92 -1.60 20.79
N THR A 509 7.94 -1.97 19.98
CA THR A 509 6.52 -1.74 20.28
C THR A 509 5.65 -2.82 19.68
N ASP A 510 4.41 -2.90 20.14
CA ASP A 510 3.41 -3.82 19.61
C ASP A 510 2.78 -3.20 18.35
N PHE A 511 2.68 -3.99 17.28
CA PHE A 511 1.99 -3.64 16.05
C PHE A 511 0.81 -4.58 15.83
N VAL A 512 -0.38 -4.02 15.73
CA VAL A 512 -1.62 -4.74 15.44
C VAL A 512 -1.82 -4.80 13.94
N ARG A 513 -1.82 -6.01 13.39
CA ARG A 513 -2.05 -6.25 11.96
C ARG A 513 -3.54 -6.14 11.61
N PRO A 514 -3.87 -5.98 10.31
CA PRO A 514 -5.25 -5.92 9.85
C PRO A 514 -6.11 -7.15 10.21
N ASP A 515 -5.48 -8.31 10.39
CA ASP A 515 -6.15 -9.55 10.81
C ASP A 515 -6.39 -9.65 12.33
N GLY A 516 -6.01 -8.62 13.09
CA GLY A 516 -6.13 -8.56 14.54
C GLY A 516 -4.99 -9.22 15.31
N SER A 517 -4.02 -9.84 14.62
CA SER A 517 -2.84 -10.40 15.29
C SER A 517 -1.87 -9.30 15.72
N THR A 518 -1.27 -9.47 16.90
CA THR A 518 -0.27 -8.52 17.42
C THR A 518 1.12 -9.12 17.34
N ILE A 519 2.07 -8.35 16.83
CA ILE A 519 3.49 -8.71 16.78
C ILE A 519 4.34 -7.61 17.41
N LYS A 520 5.48 -7.98 18.00
CA LYS A 520 6.50 -6.99 18.40
C LYS A 520 7.35 -6.60 17.21
N VAL A 521 7.48 -5.30 16.96
CA VAL A 521 8.33 -4.75 15.89
C VAL A 521 9.33 -3.78 16.48
N LYS A 522 10.54 -3.80 15.93
CA LYS A 522 11.64 -2.91 16.32
C LYS A 522 12.05 -2.01 15.16
N GLY A 523 12.21 -0.73 15.46
CA GLY A 523 12.59 0.27 14.45
C GLY A 523 12.88 1.61 15.10
N PHE A 524 12.78 2.67 14.32
CA PHE A 524 13.04 4.03 14.74
C PHE A 524 11.77 4.83 14.94
N ASP A 525 11.72 5.61 16.02
CA ASP A 525 10.65 6.56 16.30
C ASP A 525 10.92 7.93 15.62
N PHE A 526 9.91 8.78 15.57
CA PHE A 526 10.00 10.18 15.21
C PHE A 526 10.86 10.98 16.20
N ALA A 527 10.29 11.32 17.36
CA ALA A 527 10.95 12.05 18.43
C ALA A 527 10.53 11.44 19.79
N PRO A 528 11.10 10.30 20.19
CA PRO A 528 10.60 9.54 21.34
C PRO A 528 10.74 10.31 22.65
N GLN A 529 11.78 11.12 22.79
CA GLN A 529 12.04 11.88 24.03
C GLN A 529 11.09 13.07 24.22
N ARG A 530 10.46 13.58 23.15
CA ARG A 530 9.47 14.67 23.24
C ARG A 530 8.13 14.18 23.76
N HIS A 531 7.83 12.89 23.61
CA HIS A 531 6.52 12.32 23.90
C HIS A 531 6.61 10.98 24.63
N VAL A 532 7.44 10.91 25.68
CA VAL A 532 7.64 9.68 26.47
C VAL A 532 6.33 9.02 26.90
N ALA A 533 5.29 9.81 27.20
CA ALA A 533 3.98 9.32 27.62
C ALA A 533 3.20 8.53 26.54
N ARG A 534 3.49 8.72 25.24
CA ARG A 534 2.83 7.95 24.15
C ARG A 534 3.42 6.55 23.95
N GLY A 535 4.52 6.25 24.65
CA GLY A 535 5.35 5.07 24.39
C GLY A 535 6.09 5.16 23.05
N GLY A 536 6.76 4.07 22.68
CA GLY A 536 7.48 3.97 21.41
C GLY A 536 6.54 3.72 20.23
N VAL A 537 6.78 4.45 19.13
CA VAL A 537 6.11 4.29 17.84
C VAL A 537 7.17 4.03 16.79
N VAL A 538 7.07 2.90 16.09
CA VAL A 538 7.97 2.63 14.96
C VAL A 538 7.43 3.36 13.73
N SER A 539 8.20 4.33 13.23
CA SER A 539 7.98 4.97 11.93
C SER A 539 8.57 4.09 10.84
N VAL A 540 7.75 3.65 9.88
CA VAL A 540 8.24 2.83 8.77
C VAL A 540 9.18 3.65 7.90
N GLU A 541 8.76 4.87 7.59
CA GLU A 541 9.56 5.79 6.78
C GLU A 541 10.93 5.99 7.42
N TRP A 542 10.99 6.42 8.68
CA TRP A 542 12.26 6.81 9.30
C TRP A 542 13.16 5.60 9.60
N THR A 543 12.56 4.43 9.84
CA THR A 543 13.31 3.17 9.90
C THR A 543 13.93 2.84 8.54
N ALA A 544 13.19 3.00 7.43
CA ALA A 544 13.72 2.77 6.09
C ALA A 544 14.79 3.79 5.69
N GLN A 545 14.64 5.05 6.11
CA GLN A 545 15.66 6.09 5.98
C GLN A 545 16.97 5.70 6.69
N MET A 546 16.88 5.16 7.91
CA MET A 546 18.04 4.61 8.62
C MET A 546 18.64 3.40 7.90
N CYS A 547 17.83 2.52 7.29
CA CYS A 547 18.34 1.45 6.43
C CYS A 547 19.19 1.98 5.27
N VAL A 548 18.74 3.05 4.59
CA VAL A 548 19.52 3.72 3.55
C VAL A 548 20.83 4.29 4.13
N ALA A 549 20.79 4.93 5.29
CA ALA A 549 21.99 5.46 5.96
C ALA A 549 23.00 4.33 6.30
N TYR A 550 22.54 3.18 6.81
CA TYR A 550 23.41 2.03 7.04
C TYR A 550 24.04 1.52 5.75
N GLN A 551 23.31 1.47 4.64
CA GLN A 551 23.86 1.03 3.36
C GLN A 551 24.92 2.00 2.82
N ILE A 552 24.72 3.31 3.01
CA ILE A 552 25.74 4.32 2.68
C ILE A 552 27.00 4.13 3.54
N MET A 553 26.83 3.87 4.83
CA MET A 553 27.94 3.60 5.75
C MET A 553 28.65 2.28 5.43
N MET A 554 27.91 1.24 5.04
CA MET A 554 28.46 -0.01 4.54
C MET A 554 29.38 0.26 3.33
N ASP A 555 28.88 0.96 2.31
CA ASP A 555 29.67 1.27 1.11
C ASP A 555 30.90 2.12 1.45
N PHE A 556 30.77 3.07 2.38
CA PHE A 556 31.87 3.88 2.88
C PHE A 556 32.96 3.04 3.57
N CYS A 557 32.56 2.16 4.49
CA CYS A 557 33.48 1.26 5.18
C CYS A 557 34.16 0.28 4.20
N GLN A 558 33.44 -0.24 3.20
CA GLN A 558 34.02 -1.08 2.16
C GLN A 558 35.11 -0.35 1.38
N ARG A 559 34.86 0.89 0.95
CA ARG A 559 35.87 1.72 0.25
C ARG A 559 37.11 1.99 1.10
N LYS A 560 36.96 2.06 2.42
CA LYS A 560 38.06 2.24 3.37
C LYS A 560 38.77 0.94 3.77
N GLY A 561 38.34 -0.22 3.27
CA GLY A 561 38.88 -1.52 3.66
C GLY A 561 38.47 -1.99 5.06
N LEU A 562 37.48 -1.33 5.68
CA LEU A 562 36.94 -1.65 7.01
C LEU A 562 35.86 -2.73 6.90
N PHE A 563 36.23 -3.92 6.42
CA PHE A 563 35.28 -4.98 6.04
C PHE A 563 34.41 -5.50 7.18
N GLN A 564 34.92 -5.52 8.42
CA GLN A 564 34.12 -5.92 9.59
C GLN A 564 33.01 -4.92 9.86
N LYS A 565 33.34 -3.62 9.87
CA LYS A 565 32.38 -2.54 10.10
C LYS A 565 31.34 -2.44 8.98
N ALA A 566 31.78 -2.62 7.73
CA ALA A 566 30.87 -2.73 6.60
C ALA A 566 29.82 -3.84 6.80
N ARG A 567 30.24 -5.00 7.30
CA ARG A 567 29.34 -6.12 7.59
C ARG A 567 28.39 -5.81 8.75
N GLU A 568 28.85 -5.14 9.79
CA GLU A 568 27.99 -4.71 10.90
C GLU A 568 26.87 -3.79 10.38
N TYR A 569 27.17 -2.87 9.46
CA TYR A 569 26.16 -2.03 8.83
C TYR A 569 25.24 -2.80 7.86
N GLU A 570 25.77 -3.76 7.11
CA GLU A 570 24.96 -4.68 6.27
C GLU A 570 23.95 -5.45 7.14
N GLU A 571 24.40 -6.03 8.25
CA GLU A 571 23.55 -6.79 9.18
C GLU A 571 22.47 -5.91 9.81
N LYS A 572 22.79 -4.66 10.16
CA LYS A 572 21.82 -3.68 10.68
C LYS A 572 20.77 -3.32 9.62
N ALA A 573 21.18 -3.01 8.40
CA ALA A 573 20.25 -2.70 7.30
C ALA A 573 19.31 -3.88 7.02
N ASP A 574 19.85 -5.09 6.92
CA ASP A 574 19.05 -6.30 6.71
C ASP A 574 18.09 -6.60 7.87
N PHE A 575 18.53 -6.38 9.11
CA PHE A 575 17.68 -6.56 10.29
C PHE A 575 16.46 -5.64 10.25
N TYR A 576 16.67 -4.34 10.07
CA TYR A 576 15.55 -3.38 10.05
C TYR A 576 14.68 -3.52 8.81
N LEU A 577 15.23 -3.88 7.64
CA LEU A 577 14.42 -4.26 6.47
C LEU A 577 13.51 -5.46 6.75
N ALA A 578 14.03 -6.48 7.46
CA ALA A 578 13.22 -7.61 7.88
C ALA A 578 12.13 -7.18 8.88
N GLU A 579 12.42 -6.29 9.84
CA GLU A 579 11.41 -5.73 10.74
C GLU A 579 10.31 -4.96 9.99
N LEU A 580 10.69 -4.13 9.01
CA LEU A 580 9.72 -3.43 8.16
C LEU A 580 8.83 -4.39 7.37
N SER A 581 9.40 -5.49 6.84
CA SER A 581 8.60 -6.49 6.13
C SER A 581 7.48 -7.07 7.00
N ARG A 582 7.69 -7.18 8.31
CA ARG A 582 6.69 -7.72 9.25
C ARG A 582 5.48 -6.79 9.43
N MET A 583 5.67 -5.51 9.14
CA MET A 583 4.64 -4.46 9.16
C MET A 583 3.86 -4.35 7.85
N MET A 584 4.20 -5.14 6.83
CA MET A 584 3.48 -5.13 5.55
C MET A 584 2.00 -5.49 5.77
N ILE A 585 1.13 -4.63 5.24
CA ILE A 585 -0.32 -4.79 5.22
C ILE A 585 -0.77 -4.94 3.77
N SER A 586 -1.97 -5.47 3.55
CA SER A 586 -2.55 -5.49 2.20
C SER A 586 -3.49 -4.31 2.02
N SER A 587 -3.47 -3.74 0.83
CA SER A 587 -4.45 -2.73 0.42
C SER A 587 -5.88 -3.20 0.67
N LEU A 588 -6.67 -2.32 1.30
CA LEU A 588 -8.09 -2.54 1.57
C LEU A 588 -9.00 -2.05 0.44
N SER A 589 -8.48 -1.22 -0.47
CA SER A 589 -9.25 -0.63 -1.56
C SER A 589 -9.51 -1.65 -2.68
N PRO A 590 -10.70 -1.59 -3.32
CA PRO A 590 -10.95 -2.28 -4.58
C PRO A 590 -9.91 -1.96 -5.68
N THR A 591 -9.27 -0.78 -5.62
CA THR A 591 -8.25 -0.37 -6.60
C THR A 591 -6.89 -0.97 -6.33
N GLY A 592 -6.53 -1.22 -5.07
CA GLY A 592 -5.21 -1.73 -4.73
C GLY A 592 -5.08 -3.24 -4.76
N GLN A 593 -6.16 -3.98 -5.05
CA GLN A 593 -6.14 -5.39 -5.43
C GLN A 593 -5.38 -6.30 -4.43
N GLY A 594 -5.41 -5.96 -3.14
CA GLY A 594 -4.69 -6.68 -2.10
C GLY A 594 -3.16 -6.58 -2.18
N GLN A 595 -2.59 -5.73 -3.04
CA GLN A 595 -1.14 -5.51 -3.11
C GLN A 595 -0.60 -5.07 -1.76
N GLY A 596 0.58 -5.58 -1.40
CA GLY A 596 1.25 -5.27 -0.15
C GLY A 596 1.78 -3.84 -0.13
N CYS A 597 1.52 -3.13 0.96
CA CYS A 597 2.04 -1.81 1.26
C CYS A 597 2.46 -1.73 2.72
N LEU A 598 3.05 -0.60 3.10
CA LEU A 598 3.42 -0.36 4.48
C LEU A 598 2.56 0.75 5.09
N PRO A 599 2.19 0.62 6.37
CA PRO A 599 1.58 1.70 7.12
C PRO A 599 2.61 2.80 7.37
N TYR A 600 2.14 4.02 7.68
CA TYR A 600 3.03 5.11 8.03
C TYR A 600 3.84 4.83 9.32
N ALA A 601 3.17 4.24 10.32
CA ALA A 601 3.74 3.94 11.61
C ALA A 601 3.06 2.73 12.27
N SER A 602 3.62 2.25 13.39
CA SER A 602 3.05 1.16 14.18
C SER A 602 1.76 1.53 14.93
N GLN A 603 1.45 2.83 15.04
CA GLN A 603 0.26 3.35 15.72
C GLN A 603 -0.43 4.42 14.87
N GLU A 604 -1.76 4.39 14.85
CA GLU A 604 -2.61 5.38 14.18
C GLU A 604 -2.86 6.61 15.06
N ALA A 605 -3.12 7.76 14.43
CA ALA A 605 -3.54 8.99 15.10
C ALA A 605 -2.64 9.43 16.28
N VAL A 606 -1.34 9.16 16.25
CA VAL A 606 -0.41 9.47 17.33
C VAL A 606 0.45 10.69 17.02
N ASP A 607 0.72 11.53 18.02
CA ASP A 607 1.58 12.71 17.85
C ASP A 607 3.01 12.31 17.50
N THR A 608 3.54 12.85 16.41
CA THR A 608 4.90 12.59 15.91
C THR A 608 5.97 13.42 16.63
N GLY A 609 5.58 14.46 17.38
CA GLY A 609 6.50 15.46 17.91
C GLY A 609 7.01 16.49 16.90
N HIS A 610 6.47 16.46 15.68
CA HIS A 610 6.81 17.37 14.59
C HIS A 610 5.66 18.33 14.22
N GLY A 611 4.59 18.34 15.02
CA GLY A 611 3.45 19.24 14.83
C GLY A 611 2.30 18.61 14.02
N TRP A 612 2.40 17.34 13.65
CA TRP A 612 1.32 16.55 13.06
C TRP A 612 1.20 15.18 13.72
N ARG A 613 0.10 14.49 13.42
CA ARG A 613 -0.18 13.13 13.91
C ARG A 613 -0.05 12.12 12.77
N THR A 614 0.25 10.87 13.11
CA THR A 614 0.19 9.78 12.14
C THR A 614 -1.23 9.64 11.58
N PRO A 615 -1.39 9.16 10.34
CA PRO A 615 -2.70 8.94 9.75
C PRO A 615 -3.61 8.06 10.62
N LYS A 616 -4.91 8.28 10.51
CA LYS A 616 -5.95 7.45 11.11
C LYS A 616 -6.16 6.20 10.26
N GLY A 617 -6.67 5.14 10.88
CA GLY A 617 -7.00 3.86 10.27
C GLY A 617 -5.96 2.78 10.61
N LYS A 618 -6.45 1.64 11.13
CA LYS A 618 -5.64 0.49 11.56
C LYS A 618 -4.89 -0.23 10.44
N ALA A 619 -5.22 0.08 9.19
CA ALA A 619 -4.68 -0.54 8.00
C ALA A 619 -4.48 0.50 6.89
N THR A 620 -4.05 1.71 7.27
CA THR A 620 -3.83 2.80 6.33
C THR A 620 -2.49 2.64 5.64
N GLY A 621 -2.52 2.35 4.33
CA GLY A 621 -1.32 2.30 3.50
C GLY A 621 -0.74 3.70 3.28
N SER A 622 0.58 3.82 3.27
CA SER A 622 1.29 5.12 3.11
C SER A 622 2.27 5.08 1.95
N VAL A 623 2.20 6.11 1.09
CA VAL A 623 3.15 6.30 -0.02
C VAL A 623 4.57 6.51 0.48
N ALA A 624 4.79 7.40 1.44
CA ALA A 624 6.13 7.67 1.98
C ALA A 624 6.77 6.42 2.57
N ALA A 625 6.05 5.72 3.45
CA ALA A 625 6.52 4.47 4.06
C ALA A 625 6.86 3.40 3.01
N THR A 626 5.97 3.19 2.05
CA THR A 626 6.12 2.20 0.98
C THR A 626 7.28 2.54 0.06
N ALA A 627 7.42 3.80 -0.36
CA ALA A 627 8.47 4.26 -1.24
C ALA A 627 9.86 4.23 -0.59
N TYR A 628 9.99 4.61 0.69
CA TYR A 628 11.29 4.51 1.37
C TYR A 628 11.72 3.08 1.62
N ALA A 629 10.81 2.19 2.00
CA ALA A 629 11.14 0.77 2.09
C ALA A 629 11.60 0.24 0.73
N PHE A 630 10.90 0.61 -0.35
CA PHE A 630 11.31 0.30 -1.72
C PHE A 630 12.73 0.82 -2.05
N PHE A 631 13.06 2.06 -1.67
CA PHE A 631 14.42 2.60 -1.84
C PHE A 631 15.48 1.82 -1.05
N ALA A 632 15.19 1.50 0.21
CA ALA A 632 16.08 0.74 1.07
C ALA A 632 16.30 -0.69 0.53
N TYR A 633 15.27 -1.36 0.00
CA TYR A 633 15.44 -2.67 -0.65
C TYR A 633 16.35 -2.60 -1.89
N LEU A 634 16.33 -1.49 -2.62
CA LEU A 634 17.12 -1.28 -3.83
C LEU A 634 18.49 -0.65 -3.59
N ASN A 635 18.87 -0.42 -2.33
CA ASN A 635 20.06 0.34 -1.95
C ASN A 635 20.15 1.66 -2.76
N TYR A 636 19.10 2.47 -2.65
CA TYR A 636 18.97 3.73 -3.37
C TYR A 636 18.96 4.91 -2.41
N ASN A 637 19.89 5.84 -2.63
CA ASN A 637 19.91 7.14 -1.97
C ASN A 637 19.16 8.17 -2.85
N PRO A 638 17.98 8.66 -2.44
CA PRO A 638 17.21 9.63 -3.22
C PRO A 638 17.87 11.01 -3.31
N LEU A 639 18.76 11.35 -2.37
CA LEU A 639 19.43 12.64 -2.27
C LEU A 639 20.76 12.70 -3.06
N GLN A 640 21.07 11.68 -3.87
CA GLN A 640 22.21 11.71 -4.78
C GLN A 640 21.86 11.17 -6.17
N LEU A 641 22.41 11.79 -7.22
CA LEU A 641 22.38 11.20 -8.56
C LEU A 641 23.35 10.01 -8.58
N LYS A 642 22.87 8.81 -8.95
CA LYS A 642 23.76 7.66 -9.22
C LYS A 642 24.74 8.06 -10.33
N LYS A 643 26.03 7.88 -10.06
CA LYS A 643 27.11 8.07 -11.04
C LYS A 643 27.00 7.10 -12.19
#